data_AF-A0AAV4R9R3-F1
#
_entry.id   AF-A0AAV4R9R3-F1
#
_cell.length_a   1.000
_cell.length_b   1.000
_cell.length_c   1.000
_cell.angle_alpha   90.00
_cell.angle_beta   90.00
_cell.angle_gamma   90.00
#
_symmetry.space_group_name_H-M   'P 1'
#
loop_
_entity.id
_entity.type
_entity.pdbx_description
1 polymer ?
#
loop_
_entity_poly.entity_id
_entity_poly.type
_entity_poly.pdbx_seq_one_letter_code
_entity_poly.pdbx_strand_id
1 'polypeptide(L)'
;MVDHCALQQYASHIKGQGKRLQLEGTTYRHHFHKELLIPTILRKMFSFIFYLSLFLPATVFGKDYFTAAVFEHRVWNYDSIDKTPLEVKNSNLQYYKKAVEVAAEKGADIILFNEYGTFQIRTRDRLLRYAEYVPDPRKQKFNPCTENVKDRHVLYTLSCLARENNIYIFANLIAMESCESTCDVDQIDSCEFNCPEDGVYFFNTDVVFDREGNIVARYRKLHPFFEVVNAPDKPEFVTFETDFGKFGMVVCFDLVFGEAVLLAEKHGIDTLLYATYWYDDMLVLHSVEYQQSWAIANGVNVLAANTHAPGTGSLGSGIYSKTDGALIYTYEPDGKSKLLIANVPIKENVKIPDISSMTEIVPDKAIPKIETGEKFPENSYEKIAGPAIDKYGDYKYYKSQFENYTLTKLEKPSGEIQACSNEFCCSLSYSTQNLQEDFYLAAYSGLNHVKNYFQWSEEACVLTRCDPLDGKPCVVQPPTSKTVFQAVELKGNFKAKRVYPAVSKTRKRLAPKREWDFNRNEAETTLVFQSDSDVPLLKVGLLELRIPTILGKMFLFLFYLSVFLPATVFGKDYFTAAVFEHRLQNFDALDKTPLEVKNSNLKYFKKAVEVSAQKGADIILFNEYGTYLTRSRERLLSYAEYVPDPRIQKFNPCTKNAKDGHVLYTLSCLARENNIYIVANLVSMQSCDSTCDADQIDSCEFNCPEDGVFFYNTDVAFDREGYIVARYRKVHPYFEIVNAPEEPEFAIFETDFGKFGMIVCFDLVFEEAVLLVEEHGIDNLLFPTYWFDDIVVLNAVEFQQSWAITNGVNLLAANTHAPGSGSLGSGIYSRADGALVYTYEPDGKSKLLIANLPIKDNSKIPDISSMTEIVPDDAIPKIETGEKFPENSYEKSAGPAIDNYADYRYFKSQFENYTLTKLEKPSGEIQACSSEFCCSLAYSTQHLQEDFYLAAYNGLNDVKNYFQWYEEVCILTRCDPLDGKPCVLQPLTSKTVFQAVELKGNFKAKRVYPTVSMTKKRLAPKGEWDFNQNEVETILAFQSHSDVPLLKVGLLGRCYEKDPVFVPYYPTQFKKQPLM
;
A
#
# COMPACT_ATOMS: atom_id res chain seq x y z
N MET A 1 -40.74 37.40 -12.75
CA MET A 1 -40.24 38.67 -13.32
C MET A 1 -39.47 39.40 -12.23
N VAL A 2 -38.27 39.89 -12.54
CA VAL A 2 -37.63 41.09 -11.97
C VAL A 2 -37.44 41.15 -10.43
N ASP A 3 -36.26 40.70 -10.02
CA ASP A 3 -35.24 41.45 -9.24
C ASP A 3 -35.35 41.90 -7.76
N HIS A 4 -34.20 41.69 -7.11
CA HIS A 4 -33.42 42.60 -6.23
C HIS A 4 -33.58 42.64 -4.69
N CYS A 5 -32.50 42.15 -4.05
CA CYS A 5 -31.69 42.78 -2.99
C CYS A 5 -32.25 43.18 -1.60
N ALA A 6 -31.89 42.33 -0.62
CA ALA A 6 -30.87 42.59 0.43
C ALA A 6 -31.21 43.22 1.81
N LEU A 7 -30.46 42.68 2.79
CA LEU A 7 -30.00 43.23 4.10
C LEU A 7 -30.88 43.16 5.37
N GLN A 8 -30.51 42.19 6.21
CA GLN A 8 -30.21 42.27 7.65
C GLN A 8 -31.04 43.16 8.60
N GLN A 9 -31.63 42.53 9.62
CA GLN A 9 -31.30 42.72 11.05
C GLN A 9 -32.11 41.73 11.92
N TYR A 10 -31.55 41.20 13.01
CA TYR A 10 -32.25 40.95 14.28
C TYR A 10 -31.25 40.79 15.44
N ALA A 11 -31.72 41.01 16.67
CA ALA A 11 -30.91 41.35 17.84
C ALA A 11 -31.22 40.48 19.09
N SER A 12 -30.73 40.93 20.26
CA SER A 12 -30.98 40.41 21.64
C SER A 12 -30.00 39.30 22.11
N HIS A 13 -29.70 39.10 23.40
CA HIS A 13 -29.99 39.89 24.62
C HIS A 13 -28.93 39.59 25.73
N ILE A 14 -28.87 40.38 26.81
CA ILE A 14 -27.89 40.25 27.93
C ILE A 14 -28.55 39.80 29.24
N LYS A 15 -27.87 38.89 29.99
CA LYS A 15 -27.82 38.75 31.47
C LYS A 15 -26.93 37.55 31.84
N GLY A 16 -26.05 37.55 32.86
CA GLY A 16 -25.59 38.62 33.75
C GLY A 16 -24.76 38.10 34.95
N GLN A 17 -24.29 39.02 35.81
CA GLN A 17 -23.69 38.85 37.16
C GLN A 17 -22.26 38.28 37.33
N GLY A 18 -21.45 39.03 38.10
CA GLY A 18 -20.19 38.63 38.75
C GLY A 18 -19.82 39.65 39.84
N LYS A 19 -19.37 39.22 41.03
CA LYS A 19 -19.26 40.06 42.25
C LYS A 19 -17.85 40.66 42.50
N ARG A 20 -17.81 41.70 43.35
CA ARG A 20 -16.60 42.34 43.94
C ARG A 20 -15.96 41.51 45.08
N LEU A 21 -14.63 41.70 45.27
CA LEU A 21 -13.84 41.91 46.51
C LEU A 21 -12.34 41.99 46.07
N GLN A 22 -11.43 42.95 46.37
CA GLN A 22 -10.95 43.61 47.61
C GLN A 22 -10.31 42.63 48.62
N LEU A 23 -9.09 42.79 49.19
CA LEU A 23 -8.15 43.93 49.42
C LEU A 23 -6.66 43.49 49.60
N GLU A 24 -5.71 44.46 49.48
CA GLU A 24 -4.39 44.64 50.20
C GLU A 24 -3.33 43.50 50.24
N GLY A 25 -2.01 43.70 50.43
CA GLY A 25 -1.04 44.82 50.61
C GLY A 25 0.36 44.18 50.86
N THR A 26 1.57 44.74 50.59
CA THR A 26 2.26 45.85 51.30
C THR A 26 3.71 46.10 50.77
N THR A 27 4.12 47.38 50.64
CA THR A 27 5.45 48.06 50.85
C THR A 27 6.80 47.28 50.82
N TYR A 28 7.90 47.80 50.22
CA TYR A 28 8.77 48.86 50.82
C TYR A 28 9.71 49.64 49.85
N ARG A 29 10.34 50.72 50.36
CA ARG A 29 11.16 51.78 49.69
C ARG A 29 12.61 51.37 49.33
N HIS A 30 13.33 52.00 48.39
CA HIS A 30 14.03 53.33 48.43
C HIS A 30 14.77 53.57 47.06
N HIS A 31 15.36 54.72 46.63
CA HIS A 31 15.59 56.08 47.19
C HIS A 31 15.88 57.17 46.08
N PHE A 32 15.59 58.44 46.41
CA PHE A 32 16.27 59.72 46.04
C PHE A 32 16.40 60.33 44.62
N HIS A 33 15.73 61.49 44.47
CA HIS A 33 16.17 62.83 43.96
C HIS A 33 16.54 63.01 42.46
N LYS A 34 16.27 64.16 41.80
CA LYS A 34 15.79 65.50 42.26
C LYS A 34 15.04 66.22 41.11
N GLU A 35 14.10 67.11 41.43
CA GLU A 35 13.42 67.97 40.44
C GLU A 35 14.28 69.15 39.97
N LEU A 36 14.04 69.68 38.76
CA LEU A 36 14.07 71.13 38.51
C LEU A 36 13.30 71.56 37.23
N LEU A 37 12.77 72.78 37.28
CA LEU A 37 11.68 73.32 36.48
C LEU A 37 11.95 73.57 34.97
N ILE A 38 10.84 73.58 34.24
CA ILE A 38 10.64 74.04 32.84
C ILE A 38 10.66 75.59 32.80
N PRO A 39 11.20 76.25 31.75
CA PRO A 39 10.30 76.92 30.82
C PRO A 39 10.65 76.75 29.32
N THR A 40 9.59 76.47 28.55
CA THR A 40 9.41 76.78 27.13
C THR A 40 10.11 78.04 26.62
N ILE A 41 11.07 77.90 25.68
CA ILE A 41 11.21 78.67 24.41
C ILE A 41 12.29 78.06 23.46
N LEU A 42 12.52 76.74 23.50
CA LEU A 42 13.42 76.04 22.54
C LEU A 42 12.77 74.83 21.81
N ARG A 43 11.47 74.59 22.05
CA ARG A 43 10.73 73.42 21.53
C ARG A 43 10.06 73.63 20.15
N LYS A 44 10.45 74.67 19.40
CA LYS A 44 9.90 74.98 18.06
C LYS A 44 10.94 75.15 16.94
N MET A 45 12.24 74.96 17.20
CA MET A 45 13.27 74.91 16.12
C MET A 45 14.00 73.56 16.02
N PHE A 46 14.00 72.73 17.07
CA PHE A 46 14.61 71.39 16.99
C PHE A 46 13.71 70.29 16.39
N SER A 47 12.40 70.55 16.20
CA SER A 47 11.47 69.58 15.58
C SER A 47 11.48 69.58 14.05
N PHE A 48 12.20 70.48 13.37
CA PHE A 48 12.23 70.52 11.89
C PHE A 48 13.48 69.87 11.27
N ILE A 49 14.61 69.85 11.99
CA ILE A 49 15.83 69.17 11.52
C ILE A 49 15.80 67.67 11.89
N PHE A 50 15.21 67.30 13.03
CA PHE A 50 15.09 65.88 13.43
C PHE A 50 14.08 65.09 12.56
N TYR A 51 13.16 65.77 11.86
CA TYR A 51 12.20 65.13 10.95
C TYR A 51 12.70 64.98 9.51
N LEU A 52 13.81 65.64 9.14
CA LEU A 52 14.42 65.50 7.80
C LEU A 52 15.65 64.58 7.78
N SER A 53 16.21 64.21 8.94
CA SER A 53 17.29 63.23 9.05
C SER A 53 16.82 61.78 9.28
N LEU A 54 15.51 61.55 9.44
CA LEU A 54 14.90 60.22 9.58
C LEU A 54 14.23 59.71 8.29
N PHE A 55 14.33 60.47 7.19
CA PHE A 55 13.88 60.08 5.84
C PHE A 55 14.97 60.28 4.77
N LEU A 56 16.23 60.11 5.14
CA LEU A 56 17.04 59.25 4.27
C LEU A 56 16.56 57.82 4.57
N PRO A 57 16.17 57.01 3.58
CA PRO A 57 16.19 55.58 3.81
C PRO A 57 17.63 55.28 4.19
N ALA A 58 17.84 54.81 5.43
CA ALA A 58 18.99 53.98 5.68
C ALA A 58 18.80 52.81 4.70
N THR A 59 19.54 52.85 3.59
CA THR A 59 19.85 51.65 2.84
C THR A 59 20.63 50.79 3.82
N VAL A 60 19.88 50.02 4.60
CA VAL A 60 20.40 48.83 5.25
C VAL A 60 20.97 48.06 4.09
N PHE A 61 22.30 48.10 3.97
CA PHE A 61 23.04 47.15 3.17
C PHE A 61 22.86 45.80 3.87
N GLY A 62 21.67 45.22 3.71
CA GLY A 62 21.46 43.82 3.99
C GLY A 62 22.53 43.09 3.19
N LYS A 63 23.32 42.27 3.87
CA LYS A 63 24.31 41.42 3.21
C LYS A 63 23.58 40.72 2.05
N ASP A 64 24.18 40.66 0.87
CA ASP A 64 23.62 39.87 -0.24
C ASP A 64 23.77 38.34 -0.03
N TYR A 65 24.14 37.94 1.19
CA TYR A 65 24.40 36.58 1.65
C TYR A 65 24.10 36.45 3.14
N PHE A 66 23.88 35.23 3.62
CA PHE A 66 23.92 34.89 5.06
C PHE A 66 24.96 33.82 5.31
N THR A 67 25.46 33.73 6.54
CA THR A 67 26.42 32.68 6.90
C THR A 67 25.64 31.46 7.42
N ALA A 68 25.73 30.32 6.73
CA ALA A 68 25.13 29.07 7.16
C ALA A 68 26.17 28.14 7.80
N ALA A 69 25.73 27.35 8.79
CA ALA A 69 26.49 26.27 9.38
C ALA A 69 25.69 24.95 9.35
N VAL A 70 26.33 23.83 9.03
CA VAL A 70 25.74 22.49 9.09
C VAL A 70 26.65 21.55 9.87
N PHE A 71 26.07 20.72 10.75
CA PHE A 71 26.81 19.81 11.62
C PHE A 71 26.59 18.34 11.26
N GLU A 72 27.61 17.72 10.68
CA GLU A 72 27.68 16.28 10.49
C GLU A 72 28.03 15.62 11.84
N HIS A 73 27.11 14.88 12.48
CA HIS A 73 27.33 14.41 13.86
C HIS A 73 27.46 12.89 13.98
N ARG A 74 28.53 12.43 14.66
CA ARG A 74 28.59 11.07 15.19
C ARG A 74 27.82 11.01 16.50
N VAL A 75 26.61 10.46 16.45
CA VAL A 75 25.72 10.35 17.61
C VAL A 75 26.19 9.27 18.58
N TRP A 76 26.38 9.64 19.85
CA TRP A 76 26.78 8.74 20.92
C TRP A 76 25.57 8.08 21.56
N ASN A 77 25.18 6.92 21.00
CA ASN A 77 24.19 6.03 21.59
C ASN A 77 24.88 4.85 22.25
N TYR A 78 25.01 4.93 23.57
CA TYR A 78 25.40 3.78 24.37
C TYR A 78 24.15 2.97 24.69
N ASP A 79 23.95 1.87 23.98
CA ASP A 79 22.89 0.89 24.29
C ASP A 79 23.24 0.00 25.52
N SER A 80 24.19 0.46 26.33
CA SER A 80 24.44 -0.07 27.67
C SER A 80 23.26 0.26 28.59
N ILE A 81 22.73 -0.76 29.25
CA ILE A 81 21.64 -0.68 30.23
C ILE A 81 21.97 0.31 31.39
N ASP A 82 23.25 0.61 31.59
CA ASP A 82 23.80 1.34 32.73
C ASP A 82 23.72 2.89 32.65
N LYS A 83 23.23 3.48 31.54
CA LYS A 83 23.15 4.95 31.38
C LYS A 83 21.72 5.47 31.34
N THR A 84 21.50 6.62 31.99
CA THR A 84 20.21 7.30 32.01
C THR A 84 19.94 8.07 30.70
N PRO A 85 18.67 8.31 30.34
CA PRO A 85 18.30 9.12 29.17
C PRO A 85 18.91 10.53 29.16
N LEU A 86 19.01 11.15 30.34
CA LEU A 86 19.58 12.48 30.50
C LEU A 86 21.09 12.49 30.24
N GLU A 87 21.83 11.46 30.64
CA GLU A 87 23.27 11.33 30.32
C GLU A 87 23.51 11.13 28.82
N VAL A 88 22.67 10.37 28.13
CA VAL A 88 22.74 10.20 26.67
C VAL A 88 22.44 11.52 25.96
N LYS A 89 21.34 12.21 26.31
CA LYS A 89 21.02 13.56 25.81
C LYS A 89 22.19 14.52 26.02
N ASN A 90 22.73 14.60 27.24
CA ASN A 90 23.85 15.48 27.57
C ASN A 90 25.13 15.15 26.78
N SER A 91 25.43 13.86 26.58
CA SER A 91 26.62 13.44 25.83
C SER A 91 26.63 13.98 24.39
N ASN A 92 25.46 14.07 23.75
CA ASN A 92 25.32 14.63 22.40
C ASN A 92 25.16 16.17 22.42
N LEU A 93 24.38 16.73 23.37
CA LEU A 93 24.18 18.18 23.51
C LEU A 93 25.48 18.95 23.79
N GLN A 94 26.50 18.33 24.39
CA GLN A 94 27.82 18.95 24.54
C GLN A 94 28.52 19.19 23.19
N TYR A 95 28.39 18.29 22.21
CA TYR A 95 28.87 18.53 20.84
C TYR A 95 28.10 19.68 20.18
N TYR A 96 26.78 19.72 20.39
CA TYR A 96 25.93 20.77 19.83
C TYR A 96 26.33 22.14 20.39
N LYS A 97 26.49 22.26 21.73
CA LYS A 97 26.98 23.48 22.37
C LYS A 97 28.31 23.95 21.75
N LYS A 98 29.31 23.07 21.65
CA LYS A 98 30.61 23.45 21.08
C LYS A 98 30.52 23.82 19.59
N ALA A 99 29.62 23.19 18.83
CA ALA A 99 29.36 23.54 17.43
C ALA A 99 28.66 24.91 17.29
N VAL A 100 27.67 25.23 18.15
CA VAL A 100 27.00 26.54 18.20
C VAL A 100 28.01 27.64 18.53
N GLU A 101 28.82 27.45 19.58
CA GLU A 101 29.87 28.41 19.97
C GLU A 101 30.80 28.74 18.80
N VAL A 102 31.34 27.72 18.11
CA VAL A 102 32.27 27.91 16.98
C VAL A 102 31.58 28.51 15.75
N ALA A 103 30.30 28.20 15.52
CA ALA A 103 29.53 28.79 14.43
C ALA A 103 29.27 30.28 14.69
N ALA A 104 28.85 30.64 15.91
CA ALA A 104 28.61 32.02 16.31
C ALA A 104 29.89 32.87 16.38
N GLU A 105 31.00 32.30 16.88
CA GLU A 105 32.35 32.92 16.81
C GLU A 105 32.76 33.25 15.36
N LYS A 106 32.33 32.45 14.39
CA LYS A 106 32.55 32.65 12.95
C LYS A 106 31.45 33.47 12.26
N GLY A 107 30.49 34.01 13.02
CA GLY A 107 29.41 34.85 12.50
C GLY A 107 28.37 34.11 11.65
N ALA A 108 28.07 32.85 12.00
CA ALA A 108 26.94 32.11 11.46
C ALA A 108 25.60 32.76 11.85
N ASP A 109 24.71 32.93 10.88
CA ASP A 109 23.35 33.43 11.07
C ASP A 109 22.39 32.28 11.46
N ILE A 110 22.67 31.05 10.98
CA ILE A 110 21.93 29.82 11.29
C ILE A 110 22.86 28.60 11.39
N ILE A 111 22.57 27.67 12.31
CA ILE A 111 23.22 26.34 12.40
C ILE A 111 22.18 25.21 12.36
N LEU A 112 22.47 24.17 11.57
CA LEU A 112 21.64 22.97 11.44
C LEU A 112 22.30 21.75 12.07
N PHE A 113 21.46 20.93 12.70
CA PHE A 113 21.79 19.63 13.26
C PHE A 113 21.10 18.47 12.53
N ASN A 114 21.69 17.28 12.65
CA ASN A 114 21.26 16.08 11.94
C ASN A 114 20.03 15.40 12.56
N GLU A 115 19.38 14.56 11.75
CA GLU A 115 18.27 13.70 12.17
C GLU A 115 18.72 12.70 13.25
N TYR A 116 17.88 12.47 14.27
CA TYR A 116 18.20 11.64 15.45
C TYR A 116 19.53 12.02 16.15
N GLY A 117 19.97 13.28 16.04
CA GLY A 117 21.27 13.69 16.54
C GLY A 117 21.40 13.77 18.06
N THR A 118 20.30 13.83 18.82
CA THR A 118 20.34 13.76 20.29
C THR A 118 20.34 12.33 20.84
N PHE A 119 19.77 11.36 20.10
CA PHE A 119 19.71 9.93 20.42
C PHE A 119 19.13 9.12 19.23
N GLN A 120 19.48 7.84 19.12
CA GLN A 120 18.97 6.90 18.11
C GLN A 120 18.46 5.63 18.81
N ILE A 121 17.20 5.65 19.25
CA ILE A 121 16.53 4.52 19.88
C ILE A 121 15.56 3.88 18.90
N ARG A 122 15.54 2.54 18.88
CA ARG A 122 14.81 1.73 17.90
C ARG A 122 13.60 0.98 18.45
N THR A 123 13.24 1.19 19.71
CA THR A 123 12.07 0.57 20.34
C THR A 123 11.17 1.63 20.97
N ARG A 124 9.86 1.47 20.76
CA ARG A 124 8.85 2.48 21.08
C ARG A 124 8.69 2.72 22.59
N ASP A 125 8.75 1.64 23.37
CA ASP A 125 8.76 1.65 24.85
C ASP A 125 9.84 2.57 25.45
N ARG A 126 10.99 2.68 24.76
CA ARG A 126 12.12 3.51 25.21
C ARG A 126 11.97 4.97 24.79
N LEU A 127 11.20 5.29 23.75
CA LEU A 127 11.04 6.67 23.25
C LEU A 127 10.43 7.60 24.30
N LEU A 128 9.49 7.12 25.13
CA LEU A 128 8.84 7.91 26.18
C LEU A 128 9.85 8.57 27.15
N ARG A 129 11.00 7.94 27.36
CA ARG A 129 12.07 8.46 28.24
C ARG A 129 12.96 9.52 27.59
N TYR A 130 12.81 9.74 26.29
CA TYR A 130 13.69 10.59 25.47
C TYR A 130 12.94 11.68 24.70
N ALA A 131 11.69 11.46 24.31
CA ALA A 131 10.86 12.44 23.64
C ALA A 131 10.51 13.63 24.55
N GLU A 132 10.16 14.77 23.95
CA GLU A 132 9.73 15.98 24.65
C GLU A 132 8.49 16.56 23.95
N TYR A 133 7.58 17.20 24.70
CA TYR A 133 6.42 17.85 24.07
C TYR A 133 6.86 19.15 23.37
N VAL A 134 6.67 19.20 22.04
CA VAL A 134 7.03 20.36 21.21
C VAL A 134 5.76 21.12 20.81
N PRO A 135 5.49 22.30 21.41
CA PRO A 135 4.29 23.07 21.10
C PRO A 135 4.30 23.57 19.64
N ASP A 136 3.11 23.72 19.07
CA ASP A 136 2.92 24.28 17.74
C ASP A 136 3.09 25.82 17.76
N PRO A 137 4.12 26.40 17.11
CA PRO A 137 4.36 27.85 17.12
C PRO A 137 3.25 28.64 16.42
N ARG A 138 2.41 28.00 15.59
CA ARG A 138 1.23 28.61 14.96
C ARG A 138 0.08 28.81 15.97
N LYS A 139 0.05 28.00 17.05
CA LYS A 139 -0.98 28.02 18.10
C LYS A 139 -0.55 28.83 19.32
N GLN A 140 0.72 28.77 19.70
CA GLN A 140 1.26 29.51 20.85
C GLN A 140 2.73 29.90 20.65
N LYS A 141 3.09 31.12 21.07
CA LYS A 141 4.50 31.50 21.23
C LYS A 141 5.05 30.84 22.48
N PHE A 142 6.26 30.30 22.39
CA PHE A 142 6.92 29.61 23.50
C PHE A 142 8.44 29.80 23.43
N ASN A 143 9.04 30.16 24.56
CA ASN A 143 10.49 30.35 24.72
C ASN A 143 11.00 29.47 25.88
N PRO A 144 11.46 28.23 25.59
CA PRO A 144 11.87 27.28 26.63
C PRO A 144 12.90 27.84 27.62
N CYS A 145 13.83 28.69 27.15
CA CYS A 145 14.90 29.25 27.97
C CYS A 145 14.34 30.24 29.03
N THR A 146 13.49 31.18 28.63
CA THR A 146 12.93 32.18 29.57
C THR A 146 11.80 31.64 30.43
N GLU A 147 11.05 30.65 29.94
CA GLU A 147 9.98 29.98 30.67
C GLU A 147 10.49 28.86 31.60
N ASN A 148 11.80 28.55 31.54
CA ASN A 148 12.52 27.72 32.50
C ASN A 148 11.95 26.29 32.65
N VAL A 149 11.54 25.70 31.52
CA VAL A 149 10.88 24.38 31.42
C VAL A 149 11.93 23.26 31.47
N LYS A 150 12.53 23.07 32.64
CA LYS A 150 13.69 22.16 32.86
C LYS A 150 13.39 20.67 32.65
N ASP A 151 12.13 20.29 32.68
CA ASP A 151 11.62 18.96 32.30
C ASP A 151 11.83 18.66 30.80
N ARG A 152 11.91 19.70 29.95
CA ARG A 152 12.20 19.59 28.52
C ARG A 152 13.64 19.98 28.22
N HIS A 153 14.54 19.11 28.67
CA HIS A 153 15.99 19.37 28.71
C HIS A 153 16.60 19.71 27.35
N VAL A 154 16.18 19.04 26.26
CA VAL A 154 16.66 19.35 24.90
C VAL A 154 16.15 20.71 24.46
N LEU A 155 14.83 20.96 24.53
CA LEU A 155 14.25 22.25 24.11
C LEU A 155 14.81 23.43 24.92
N TYR A 156 14.96 23.29 26.23
CA TYR A 156 15.58 24.30 27.10
C TYR A 156 17.03 24.59 26.67
N THR A 157 17.84 23.55 26.46
CA THR A 157 19.25 23.69 26.10
C THR A 157 19.40 24.39 24.74
N LEU A 158 18.65 23.98 23.72
CA LEU A 158 18.74 24.57 22.39
C LEU A 158 18.22 26.01 22.35
N SER A 159 17.11 26.29 23.03
CA SER A 159 16.56 27.64 23.19
C SER A 159 17.55 28.59 23.86
N CYS A 160 18.22 28.17 24.94
CA CYS A 160 19.25 28.98 25.59
C CYS A 160 20.50 29.13 24.72
N LEU A 161 20.96 28.09 24.02
CA LEU A 161 22.10 28.19 23.12
C LEU A 161 21.85 29.19 21.98
N ALA A 162 20.66 29.18 21.37
CA ALA A 162 20.27 30.12 20.32
C ALA A 162 20.31 31.58 20.83
N ARG A 163 19.77 31.80 22.03
CA ARG A 163 19.72 33.09 22.72
C ARG A 163 21.08 33.60 23.19
N GLU A 164 21.89 32.75 23.79
CA GLU A 164 23.21 33.09 24.34
C GLU A 164 24.21 33.44 23.22
N ASN A 165 24.03 32.85 22.03
CA ASN A 165 24.92 33.00 20.89
C ASN A 165 24.33 33.87 19.75
N ASN A 166 23.11 34.39 19.91
CA ASN A 166 22.41 35.25 18.93
C ASN A 166 22.36 34.63 17.52
N ILE A 167 21.95 33.36 17.43
CA ILE A 167 21.99 32.54 16.20
C ILE A 167 20.70 31.72 16.07
N TYR A 168 20.19 31.53 14.85
CA TYR A 168 19.11 30.57 14.62
C TYR A 168 19.62 29.14 14.78
N ILE A 169 18.90 28.29 15.51
CA ILE A 169 19.22 26.86 15.66
C ILE A 169 18.10 26.04 15.06
N PHE A 170 18.43 25.17 14.10
CA PHE A 170 17.57 24.12 13.57
C PHE A 170 18.06 22.77 14.10
N ALA A 171 17.16 21.99 14.72
CA ALA A 171 17.51 20.67 15.25
C ALA A 171 16.34 19.70 15.19
N ASN A 172 16.69 18.42 15.01
CA ASN A 172 15.77 17.29 15.02
C ASN A 172 15.70 16.62 16.40
N LEU A 173 14.50 16.26 16.85
CA LEU A 173 14.23 15.42 18.01
C LEU A 173 12.95 14.61 17.83
N ILE A 174 12.67 13.69 18.76
CA ILE A 174 11.33 13.07 18.84
C ILE A 174 10.43 13.96 19.69
N ALA A 175 9.39 14.50 19.06
CA ALA A 175 8.28 15.11 19.77
C ALA A 175 7.33 14.02 20.31
N MET A 176 6.75 14.22 21.48
CA MET A 176 5.63 13.42 21.97
C MET A 176 4.36 14.26 22.12
N GLU A 177 3.20 13.67 21.82
CA GLU A 177 1.88 14.22 22.13
C GLU A 177 1.01 13.11 22.74
N SER A 178 0.57 13.31 23.98
CA SER A 178 -0.37 12.42 24.65
C SER A 178 -1.77 12.56 24.06
N CYS A 179 -2.45 11.44 23.86
CA CYS A 179 -3.82 11.35 23.37
C CYS A 179 -4.63 10.43 24.30
N GLU A 180 -5.95 10.66 24.40
CA GLU A 180 -6.82 9.87 25.28
C GLU A 180 -7.67 8.90 24.45
N SER A 181 -7.66 7.62 24.85
CA SER A 181 -8.44 6.55 24.21
C SER A 181 -9.87 6.41 24.74
N THR A 182 -10.22 7.19 25.78
CA THR A 182 -11.54 7.23 26.42
C THR A 182 -12.32 8.47 25.97
N CYS A 183 -13.18 8.31 24.98
CA CYS A 183 -14.15 9.35 24.63
C CYS A 183 -15.38 9.26 25.55
N ASP A 184 -15.67 10.33 26.28
CA ASP A 184 -16.97 10.51 26.90
C ASP A 184 -18.03 10.75 25.81
N VAL A 185 -19.21 10.16 25.98
CA VAL A 185 -20.21 10.00 24.89
C VAL A 185 -20.74 11.37 24.41
N ASP A 186 -20.65 12.38 25.27
CA ASP A 186 -21.16 13.74 25.04
C ASP A 186 -20.14 14.69 24.36
N GLN A 187 -18.90 14.28 24.08
CA GLN A 187 -17.85 15.15 23.47
C GLN A 187 -17.10 14.52 22.29
N ILE A 188 -17.85 13.87 21.40
CA ILE A 188 -17.34 13.16 20.21
C ILE A 188 -16.54 14.07 19.24
N ASP A 189 -16.87 15.35 19.15
CA ASP A 189 -16.27 16.29 18.18
C ASP A 189 -14.80 16.67 18.48
N SER A 190 -14.28 16.34 19.68
CA SER A 190 -12.90 16.68 20.11
C SER A 190 -11.95 15.50 20.30
N CYS A 191 -12.41 14.27 20.01
CA CYS A 191 -11.58 13.08 20.19
C CYS A 191 -10.56 12.84 19.05
N GLU A 192 -9.34 12.44 19.39
CA GLU A 192 -8.30 12.03 18.43
C GLU A 192 -8.29 10.50 18.26
N PHE A 193 -9.01 9.99 17.25
CA PHE A 193 -9.37 8.58 17.12
C PHE A 193 -8.23 7.63 16.69
N ASN A 194 -7.06 8.16 16.29
CA ASN A 194 -5.89 7.38 15.88
C ASN A 194 -4.86 7.15 17.03
N CYS A 195 -5.28 7.37 18.28
CA CYS A 195 -4.38 7.32 19.43
C CYS A 195 -3.71 5.93 19.58
N PRO A 196 -2.36 5.84 19.59
CA PRO A 196 -1.66 4.56 19.73
C PRO A 196 -1.96 3.85 21.07
N GLU A 197 -1.74 2.54 21.14
CA GLU A 197 -2.04 1.72 22.33
C GLU A 197 -1.37 2.20 23.63
N ASP A 198 -0.20 2.86 23.52
CA ASP A 198 0.55 3.44 24.64
C ASP A 198 0.11 4.88 25.00
N GLY A 199 -0.95 5.41 24.38
CA GLY A 199 -1.55 6.71 24.69
C GLY A 199 -0.75 7.93 24.22
N VAL A 200 0.28 7.74 23.37
CA VAL A 200 1.23 8.80 23.02
C VAL A 200 1.65 8.70 21.56
N TYR A 201 1.44 9.72 20.74
CA TYR A 201 2.12 9.84 19.46
C TYR A 201 3.59 10.20 19.66
N PHE A 202 4.48 9.56 18.92
CA PHE A 202 5.88 9.98 18.78
C PHE A 202 6.12 10.43 17.35
N PHE A 203 6.58 11.66 17.13
CA PHE A 203 6.88 12.19 15.80
C PHE A 203 8.36 12.55 15.67
N ASN A 204 9.00 12.08 14.61
CA ASN A 204 10.30 12.60 14.19
C ASN A 204 10.11 14.05 13.72
N THR A 205 10.71 15.00 14.44
CA THR A 205 10.30 16.42 14.43
C THR A 205 11.50 17.36 14.36
N ASP A 206 11.54 18.21 13.34
CA ASP A 206 12.45 19.34 13.27
C ASP A 206 11.85 20.57 13.96
N VAL A 207 12.71 21.32 14.66
CA VAL A 207 12.35 22.53 15.41
C VAL A 207 13.36 23.63 15.12
N VAL A 208 12.87 24.85 14.90
CA VAL A 208 13.71 26.05 14.74
C VAL A 208 13.52 27.00 15.92
N PHE A 209 14.65 27.44 16.47
CA PHE A 209 14.75 28.49 17.47
C PHE A 209 15.29 29.78 16.84
N ASP A 210 14.68 30.91 17.15
CA ASP A 210 15.20 32.24 16.78
C ASP A 210 16.32 32.73 17.71
N ARG A 211 16.90 33.89 17.38
CA ARG A 211 18.01 34.50 18.13
C ARG A 211 17.63 34.92 19.56
N GLU A 212 16.35 34.97 19.91
CA GLU A 212 15.83 35.23 21.25
C GLU A 212 15.54 33.93 22.04
N GLY A 213 15.54 32.78 21.36
CA GLY A 213 15.28 31.44 21.88
C GLY A 213 13.83 30.96 21.71
N ASN A 214 12.96 31.68 20.99
CA ASN A 214 11.58 31.27 20.77
C ASN A 214 11.52 30.13 19.72
N ILE A 215 10.60 29.18 19.89
CA ILE A 215 10.28 28.24 18.81
C ILE A 215 9.50 29.00 17.72
N VAL A 216 10.04 29.03 16.50
CA VAL A 216 9.44 29.74 15.35
C VAL A 216 8.92 28.80 14.25
N ALA A 217 9.44 27.58 14.16
CA ALA A 217 8.95 26.55 13.26
C ALA A 217 9.04 25.16 13.90
N ARG A 218 8.11 24.28 13.49
CA ARG A 218 8.02 22.87 13.89
C ARG A 218 7.49 22.07 12.70
N TYR A 219 8.22 21.06 12.25
CA TYR A 219 7.84 20.18 11.14
C TYR A 219 7.92 18.71 11.57
N ARG A 220 6.90 17.91 11.24
CA ARG A 220 6.88 16.45 11.46
C ARG A 220 7.24 15.73 10.17
N LYS A 221 8.21 14.82 10.22
CA LYS A 221 8.59 13.96 9.10
C LYS A 221 7.37 13.24 8.54
N LEU A 222 7.14 13.40 7.23
CA LEU A 222 5.97 12.86 6.55
C LEU A 222 6.17 11.40 6.12
N HIS A 223 7.39 11.03 5.75
CA HIS A 223 7.74 9.69 5.26
C HIS A 223 8.79 8.99 6.17
N PRO A 224 8.41 8.45 7.34
CA PRO A 224 9.31 7.69 8.21
C PRO A 224 9.94 6.48 7.50
N PHE A 225 11.27 6.32 7.60
CA PHE A 225 12.00 5.25 6.88
C PHE A 225 12.35 4.11 7.83
N PHE A 226 11.41 3.16 8.01
CA PHE A 226 11.53 2.04 8.96
C PHE A 226 11.70 2.46 10.43
N GLU A 227 11.18 3.64 10.78
CA GLU A 227 11.23 4.19 12.14
C GLU A 227 10.03 3.75 12.98
N VAL A 228 10.21 3.65 14.30
CA VAL A 228 9.14 3.31 15.27
C VAL A 228 8.32 4.53 15.72
N VAL A 229 8.24 5.54 14.85
CA VAL A 229 7.54 6.82 15.06
C VAL A 229 6.28 6.87 14.19
N ASN A 230 5.33 7.70 14.58
CA ASN A 230 4.13 8.00 13.82
C ASN A 230 4.45 9.01 12.69
N ALA A 231 3.74 8.89 11.57
CA ALA A 231 3.65 9.95 10.56
C ALA A 231 2.47 10.89 10.89
N PRO A 232 2.49 12.17 10.52
CA PRO A 232 1.33 13.05 10.62
C PRO A 232 0.25 12.66 9.59
N ASP A 233 -1.03 12.72 9.95
CA ASP A 233 -2.15 12.33 9.08
C ASP A 233 -2.27 13.17 7.78
N LYS A 234 -1.58 14.31 7.72
CA LYS A 234 -1.60 15.26 6.59
C LYS A 234 -0.22 15.90 6.39
N PRO A 235 0.21 16.18 5.14
CA PRO A 235 1.43 16.94 4.86
C PRO A 235 1.44 18.32 5.53
N GLU A 236 2.47 18.60 6.32
CA GLU A 236 2.70 19.94 6.91
C GLU A 236 3.67 20.74 6.03
N PHE A 237 3.17 21.63 5.17
CA PHE A 237 4.03 22.58 4.44
C PHE A 237 4.51 23.71 5.36
N VAL A 238 5.63 23.48 6.06
CA VAL A 238 6.19 24.41 7.04
C VAL A 238 7.18 25.35 6.39
N THR A 239 6.87 26.65 6.44
CA THR A 239 7.78 27.73 6.05
C THR A 239 7.84 28.81 7.12
N PHE A 240 9.00 29.46 7.27
CA PHE A 240 9.18 30.62 8.12
C PHE A 240 10.08 31.66 7.46
N GLU A 241 9.95 32.92 7.88
CA GLU A 241 10.71 34.06 7.35
C GLU A 241 11.81 34.46 8.34
N THR A 242 12.98 34.85 7.85
CA THR A 242 14.04 35.51 8.65
C THR A 242 14.43 36.85 8.04
N ASP A 243 15.35 37.57 8.67
CA ASP A 243 16.00 38.77 8.14
C ASP A 243 16.91 38.50 6.92
N PHE A 244 17.07 37.24 6.51
CA PHE A 244 17.96 36.81 5.43
C PHE A 244 17.34 35.82 4.43
N GLY A 245 16.03 35.59 4.47
CA GLY A 245 15.31 34.85 3.43
C GLY A 245 14.15 34.00 3.97
N LYS A 246 13.46 33.33 3.06
CA LYS A 246 12.38 32.40 3.37
C LYS A 246 12.88 30.97 3.41
N PHE A 247 12.55 30.27 4.49
CA PHE A 247 13.00 28.92 4.76
C PHE A 247 11.86 27.90 4.72
N GLY A 248 12.14 26.72 4.18
CA GLY A 248 11.32 25.51 4.32
C GLY A 248 12.07 24.40 5.01
N MET A 249 11.36 23.38 5.50
CA MET A 249 11.93 22.26 6.27
C MET A 249 11.36 20.93 5.78
N VAL A 250 12.23 19.92 5.59
CA VAL A 250 11.84 18.51 5.36
C VAL A 250 12.86 17.57 6.01
N VAL A 251 12.47 16.34 6.37
CA VAL A 251 13.36 15.38 7.05
C VAL A 251 13.69 14.20 6.15
N CYS A 252 14.97 14.04 5.86
CA CYS A 252 15.55 12.83 5.29
C CYS A 252 14.79 12.28 4.06
N PHE A 253 14.15 11.12 4.19
CA PHE A 253 13.46 10.47 3.09
C PHE A 253 12.38 11.33 2.41
N ASP A 254 11.83 12.35 3.10
CA ASP A 254 10.92 13.35 2.52
C ASP A 254 11.48 14.04 1.24
N LEU A 255 12.80 14.20 1.11
CA LEU A 255 13.43 14.91 -0.02
C LEU A 255 13.16 14.24 -1.39
N VAL A 256 12.87 12.94 -1.39
CA VAL A 256 12.60 12.16 -2.61
C VAL A 256 11.16 12.35 -3.11
N PHE A 257 10.26 12.78 -2.23
CA PHE A 257 8.82 12.89 -2.51
C PHE A 257 8.49 14.27 -3.08
N GLY A 258 7.48 14.34 -3.92
CA GLY A 258 7.11 15.60 -4.58
C GLY A 258 6.50 16.63 -3.62
N GLU A 259 6.16 16.28 -2.38
CA GLU A 259 5.82 17.25 -1.32
C GLU A 259 6.99 18.22 -1.04
N ALA A 260 8.24 17.75 -1.03
CA ALA A 260 9.41 18.64 -0.93
C ALA A 260 9.53 19.56 -2.16
N VAL A 261 9.20 19.05 -3.35
CA VAL A 261 9.16 19.83 -4.61
C VAL A 261 8.02 20.87 -4.57
N LEU A 262 6.86 20.52 -4.01
CA LEU A 262 5.72 21.43 -3.85
C LEU A 262 6.02 22.53 -2.83
N LEU A 263 6.81 22.25 -1.79
CA LEU A 263 7.32 23.26 -0.86
C LEU A 263 8.20 24.29 -1.60
N ALA A 264 9.09 23.84 -2.49
CA ALA A 264 9.85 24.73 -3.38
C ALA A 264 8.93 25.51 -4.35
N GLU A 265 8.15 24.82 -5.17
CA GLU A 265 7.39 25.43 -6.27
C GLU A 265 6.21 26.33 -5.82
N LYS A 266 5.44 25.90 -4.82
CA LYS A 266 4.18 26.56 -4.44
C LYS A 266 4.30 27.45 -3.22
N HIS A 267 5.25 27.19 -2.32
CA HIS A 267 5.47 28.02 -1.14
C HIS A 267 6.64 28.99 -1.30
N GLY A 268 7.46 28.85 -2.36
CA GLY A 268 8.43 29.84 -2.80
C GLY A 268 9.54 30.09 -1.78
N ILE A 269 10.13 29.03 -1.24
CA ILE A 269 11.25 29.11 -0.30
C ILE A 269 12.55 29.44 -1.03
N ASP A 270 13.42 30.24 -0.40
CA ASP A 270 14.77 30.53 -0.91
C ASP A 270 15.75 29.42 -0.52
N THR A 271 15.56 28.85 0.68
CA THR A 271 16.44 27.83 1.26
C THR A 271 15.65 26.70 1.94
N LEU A 272 16.04 25.46 1.68
CA LEU A 272 15.55 24.26 2.34
C LEU A 272 16.50 23.84 3.47
N LEU A 273 15.96 23.65 4.66
CA LEU A 273 16.64 23.05 5.80
C LEU A 273 16.38 21.54 5.80
N TYR A 274 17.45 20.74 5.90
CA TYR A 274 17.40 19.30 5.69
C TYR A 274 18.19 18.54 6.77
N ALA A 275 17.48 18.13 7.82
CA ALA A 275 17.98 17.12 8.76
C ALA A 275 17.92 15.74 8.08
N THR A 276 19.00 14.96 8.15
CA THR A 276 18.98 13.61 7.55
C THR A 276 19.84 12.59 8.31
N TYR A 277 19.43 11.33 8.20
CA TYR A 277 20.20 10.13 8.50
C TYR A 277 20.17 9.23 7.26
N TRP A 278 20.78 9.71 6.18
CA TRP A 278 20.74 9.10 4.86
C TRP A 278 21.61 7.85 4.75
N TYR A 279 21.16 6.81 4.05
CA TYR A 279 21.96 5.60 3.78
C TYR A 279 22.32 5.50 2.29
N ASP A 280 23.61 5.48 1.96
CA ASP A 280 24.11 5.35 0.59
C ASP A 280 24.08 3.90 0.06
N ASP A 281 22.90 3.26 0.16
CA ASP A 281 22.57 1.92 -0.37
C ASP A 281 22.00 2.01 -1.81
N MET A 282 21.51 3.19 -2.20
CA MET A 282 20.88 3.44 -3.51
C MET A 282 21.83 4.16 -4.47
N LEU A 283 22.18 3.52 -5.59
CA LEU A 283 23.33 3.89 -6.42
C LEU A 283 23.22 5.24 -7.16
N VAL A 284 21.99 5.64 -7.51
CA VAL A 284 21.72 6.95 -8.14
C VAL A 284 21.43 8.05 -7.11
N LEU A 285 21.36 7.69 -5.83
CA LEU A 285 20.86 8.48 -4.71
C LEU A 285 21.90 8.62 -3.58
N HIS A 286 23.18 8.78 -3.92
CA HIS A 286 24.20 9.09 -2.90
C HIS A 286 23.97 10.49 -2.34
N SER A 287 24.11 10.63 -1.02
CA SER A 287 23.75 11.80 -0.23
C SER A 287 24.17 13.14 -0.85
N VAL A 288 25.48 13.44 -0.92
CA VAL A 288 25.99 14.75 -1.37
C VAL A 288 25.73 15.01 -2.85
N GLU A 289 25.63 13.96 -3.67
CA GLU A 289 25.30 14.06 -5.10
C GLU A 289 23.84 14.47 -5.25
N TYR A 290 22.92 13.74 -4.61
CA TYR A 290 21.49 14.00 -4.70
C TYR A 290 21.09 15.32 -4.03
N GLN A 291 21.66 15.65 -2.87
CA GLN A 291 21.42 16.94 -2.18
C GLN A 291 21.81 18.14 -3.06
N GLN A 292 23.01 18.12 -3.67
CA GLN A 292 23.43 19.14 -4.63
C GLN A 292 22.51 19.18 -5.86
N SER A 293 22.18 18.00 -6.39
CA SER A 293 21.36 17.86 -7.58
C SER A 293 19.96 18.43 -7.37
N TRP A 294 19.37 18.16 -6.19
CA TRP A 294 18.06 18.65 -5.79
C TRP A 294 18.06 20.18 -5.69
N ALA A 295 19.10 20.78 -5.09
CA ALA A 295 19.24 22.23 -4.98
C ALA A 295 19.21 22.92 -6.35
N ILE A 296 20.00 22.40 -7.31
CA ILE A 296 20.11 22.93 -8.67
C ILE A 296 18.81 22.69 -9.46
N ALA A 297 18.27 21.47 -9.44
CA ALA A 297 17.06 21.13 -10.19
C ALA A 297 15.81 21.88 -9.68
N ASN A 298 15.74 22.20 -8.38
CA ASN A 298 14.61 22.92 -7.79
C ASN A 298 14.81 24.44 -7.71
N GLY A 299 16.02 24.96 -7.93
CA GLY A 299 16.30 26.39 -7.85
C GLY A 299 16.24 26.95 -6.42
N VAL A 300 16.60 26.12 -5.43
CA VAL A 300 16.50 26.41 -3.98
C VAL A 300 17.82 26.03 -3.31
N ASN A 301 18.34 26.88 -2.41
CA ASN A 301 19.55 26.53 -1.66
C ASN A 301 19.25 25.38 -0.67
N VAL A 302 20.16 24.44 -0.47
CA VAL A 302 19.94 23.32 0.47
C VAL A 302 21.01 23.32 1.56
N LEU A 303 20.58 23.30 2.82
CA LEU A 303 21.44 23.12 4.00
C LEU A 303 21.21 21.71 4.54
N ALA A 304 22.17 20.80 4.34
CA ALA A 304 22.05 19.39 4.70
C ALA A 304 22.96 19.04 5.88
N ALA A 305 22.37 18.59 6.99
CA ALA A 305 23.07 18.07 8.15
C ALA A 305 22.77 16.56 8.30
N ASN A 306 23.78 15.73 8.05
CA ASN A 306 23.64 14.27 8.06
C ASN A 306 24.23 13.62 9.33
N THR A 307 23.73 12.45 9.66
CA THR A 307 24.33 11.58 10.67
C THR A 307 25.64 10.99 10.16
N HIS A 308 26.66 11.03 11.00
CA HIS A 308 27.95 10.40 10.73
C HIS A 308 27.99 8.96 11.26
N ALA A 309 27.65 7.99 10.41
CA ALA A 309 27.69 6.57 10.71
C ALA A 309 28.24 5.76 9.52
N PRO A 310 29.59 5.72 9.35
CA PRO A 310 30.25 5.04 8.24
C PRO A 310 29.80 3.58 8.04
N GLY A 311 29.65 2.79 9.10
CA GLY A 311 29.27 1.38 9.01
C GLY A 311 27.82 1.11 8.58
N THR A 312 27.01 2.15 8.43
CA THR A 312 25.70 2.09 7.76
C THR A 312 25.69 2.81 6.41
N GLY A 313 26.84 3.25 5.89
CA GLY A 313 26.91 4.07 4.69
C GLY A 313 26.28 5.46 4.85
N SER A 314 26.19 5.97 6.08
CA SER A 314 25.61 7.28 6.38
C SER A 314 26.71 8.31 6.56
N LEU A 315 26.90 9.09 5.51
CA LEU A 315 27.88 10.17 5.36
C LEU A 315 27.27 11.22 4.45
N GLY A 316 27.77 12.45 4.49
CA GLY A 316 27.45 13.43 3.46
C GLY A 316 26.55 14.54 3.94
N SER A 317 27.20 15.62 4.35
CA SER A 317 26.59 16.88 4.77
C SER A 317 27.19 18.03 3.97
N GLY A 318 26.42 19.10 3.76
CA GLY A 318 26.88 20.21 2.94
C GLY A 318 25.93 21.40 2.84
N ILE A 319 26.43 22.43 2.20
CA ILE A 319 25.76 23.70 1.93
C ILE A 319 25.78 23.87 0.41
N TYR A 320 24.60 23.84 -0.21
CA TYR A 320 24.43 23.80 -1.66
C TYR A 320 23.73 25.07 -2.15
N SER A 321 24.41 25.82 -3.02
CA SER A 321 23.84 26.92 -3.81
C SER A 321 22.98 26.36 -4.94
N LYS A 322 21.82 26.99 -5.17
CA LYS A 322 20.96 26.70 -6.32
C LYS A 322 21.61 26.92 -7.68
N THR A 323 22.63 27.79 -7.76
CA THR A 323 23.37 28.10 -9.00
C THR A 323 24.72 27.40 -9.08
N ASP A 324 25.47 27.40 -7.97
CA ASP A 324 26.89 27.04 -7.96
C ASP A 324 27.15 25.60 -7.47
N GLY A 325 26.11 24.90 -7.04
CA GLY A 325 26.24 23.57 -6.41
C GLY A 325 26.85 23.68 -5.02
N ALA A 326 27.67 22.69 -4.64
CA ALA A 326 28.26 22.63 -3.31
C ALA A 326 29.23 23.79 -3.05
N LEU A 327 28.87 24.66 -2.09
CA LEU A 327 29.74 25.72 -1.56
C LEU A 327 30.74 25.14 -0.55
N ILE A 328 30.28 24.18 0.26
CA ILE A 328 31.13 23.30 1.07
C ILE A 328 30.37 21.99 1.31
N TYR A 329 31.08 20.87 1.33
CA TYR A 329 30.53 19.57 1.70
C TYR A 329 31.61 18.69 2.35
N THR A 330 31.19 17.63 3.02
CA THR A 330 32.07 16.57 3.52
C THR A 330 31.54 15.21 3.07
N TYR A 331 32.45 14.28 2.77
CA TYR A 331 32.10 12.88 2.55
C TYR A 331 33.33 12.03 2.89
N GLU A 332 33.47 11.67 4.17
CA GLU A 332 34.66 11.00 4.69
C GLU A 332 34.27 9.97 5.76
N PRO A 333 34.64 8.69 5.64
CA PRO A 333 34.34 7.67 6.65
C PRO A 333 35.32 7.70 7.84
N ASP A 334 35.51 8.86 8.47
CA ASP A 334 36.57 9.09 9.47
C ASP A 334 36.15 8.94 10.95
N GLY A 335 34.88 8.66 11.21
CA GLY A 335 34.33 8.45 12.56
C GLY A 335 34.20 9.72 13.40
N LYS A 336 34.19 10.92 12.79
CA LYS A 336 34.31 12.22 13.45
C LYS A 336 33.17 13.18 13.10
N SER A 337 32.69 13.91 14.11
CA SER A 337 31.72 15.00 13.94
C SER A 337 32.38 16.24 13.35
N LYS A 338 31.76 16.87 12.35
CA LYS A 338 32.31 18.00 11.59
C LYS A 338 31.29 19.13 11.47
N LEU A 339 31.74 20.34 11.78
CA LEU A 339 31.04 21.59 11.51
C LEU A 339 31.54 22.16 10.18
N LEU A 340 30.62 22.43 9.26
CA LEU A 340 30.88 23.06 7.97
C LEU A 340 30.20 24.43 7.97
N ILE A 341 30.91 25.47 7.54
CA ILE A 341 30.41 26.85 7.49
C ILE A 341 30.71 27.43 6.11
N ALA A 342 29.74 28.14 5.52
CA ALA A 342 29.93 28.91 4.28
C ALA A 342 28.94 30.09 4.19
N ASN A 343 29.27 31.08 3.37
CA ASN A 343 28.32 32.13 2.97
C ASN A 343 27.38 31.59 1.89
N VAL A 344 26.09 31.82 2.02
CA VAL A 344 25.04 31.40 1.09
C VAL A 344 24.43 32.64 0.42
N PRO A 345 24.38 32.72 -0.92
CA PRO A 345 23.86 33.90 -1.61
C PRO A 345 22.34 34.01 -1.46
N ILE A 346 21.87 35.22 -1.15
CA ILE A 346 20.43 35.57 -1.10
C ILE A 346 19.93 35.95 -2.50
N LYS A 347 20.81 36.52 -3.34
CA LYS A 347 20.51 36.91 -4.73
C LYS A 347 21.43 36.19 -5.70
N GLU A 348 20.90 35.85 -6.86
CA GLU A 348 21.67 35.22 -7.95
C GLU A 348 22.74 36.16 -8.51
N ASN A 349 23.84 35.56 -8.99
CA ASN A 349 24.97 36.25 -9.62
C ASN A 349 25.73 37.27 -8.73
N VAL A 350 25.57 37.21 -7.40
CA VAL A 350 26.36 38.03 -6.47
C VAL A 350 27.66 37.33 -6.09
N LYS A 351 28.79 38.04 -6.24
CA LYS A 351 30.08 37.58 -5.71
C LYS A 351 30.12 37.78 -4.20
N ILE A 352 30.11 36.68 -3.46
CA ILE A 352 30.17 36.66 -2.00
C ILE A 352 31.59 36.28 -1.53
N PRO A 353 32.06 36.74 -0.36
CA PRO A 353 33.35 36.31 0.18
C PRO A 353 33.35 34.82 0.48
N ASP A 354 34.38 34.10 0.06
CA ASP A 354 34.56 32.71 0.49
C ASP A 354 35.14 32.69 1.91
N ILE A 355 34.34 32.18 2.85
CA ILE A 355 34.73 31.89 4.24
C ILE A 355 34.60 30.39 4.56
N SER A 356 34.52 29.55 3.52
CA SER A 356 34.26 28.12 3.65
C SER A 356 35.27 27.50 4.62
N SER A 357 34.75 26.85 5.66
CA SER A 357 35.61 26.21 6.66
C SER A 357 34.98 24.96 7.24
N MET A 358 35.82 23.95 7.42
CA MET A 358 35.47 22.69 8.07
C MET A 358 36.23 22.59 9.40
N THR A 359 35.57 22.08 10.43
CA THR A 359 36.14 22.00 11.78
C THR A 359 35.62 20.75 12.48
N GLU A 360 36.53 19.88 12.91
CA GLU A 360 36.18 18.73 13.74
C GLU A 360 35.79 19.22 15.14
N ILE A 361 34.65 18.75 15.65
CA ILE A 361 34.12 19.14 16.96
C ILE A 361 34.16 17.95 17.91
N VAL A 362 34.73 18.17 19.09
CA VAL A 362 34.59 17.34 20.29
C VAL A 362 34.17 18.25 21.46
N PRO A 363 33.57 17.76 22.56
CA PRO A 363 32.92 18.59 23.58
C PRO A 363 33.74 19.80 24.06
N ASP A 364 35.03 19.61 24.31
CA ASP A 364 35.91 20.66 24.85
C ASP A 364 36.83 21.31 23.81
N LYS A 365 36.80 20.89 22.52
CA LYS A 365 37.78 21.34 21.51
C LYS A 365 37.19 21.44 20.10
N ALA A 366 37.61 22.47 19.38
CA ALA A 366 37.42 22.63 17.95
C ALA A 366 38.77 22.47 17.25
N ILE A 367 38.86 21.58 16.25
CA ILE A 367 40.10 21.27 15.52
C ILE A 367 39.88 21.65 14.05
N PRO A 368 40.51 22.74 13.55
CA PRO A 368 40.41 23.13 12.15
C PRO A 368 40.86 22.00 11.23
N LYS A 369 40.10 21.73 10.16
CA LYS A 369 40.36 20.66 9.19
C LYS A 369 40.32 21.24 7.78
N ILE A 370 41.35 20.97 6.98
CA ILE A 370 41.53 21.57 5.64
C ILE A 370 41.19 20.56 4.52
N GLU A 371 41.38 19.26 4.76
CA GLU A 371 41.30 18.24 3.72
C GLU A 371 39.93 17.58 3.62
N THR A 372 39.52 17.33 2.37
CA THR A 372 38.42 16.44 2.00
C THR A 372 38.97 15.16 1.36
N GLY A 373 38.67 14.00 1.93
CA GLY A 373 38.67 12.71 1.23
C GLY A 373 40.01 11.98 1.11
N GLU A 374 40.83 11.97 2.16
CA GLU A 374 42.06 11.14 2.20
C GLU A 374 41.77 9.67 2.55
N LYS A 375 40.84 9.41 3.46
CA LYS A 375 40.69 8.11 4.14
C LYS A 375 39.57 7.23 3.56
N PHE A 376 39.81 6.63 2.40
CA PHE A 376 39.00 5.52 1.90
C PHE A 376 39.79 4.21 2.01
N PRO A 377 39.19 3.10 2.49
CA PRO A 377 39.92 1.85 2.63
C PRO A 377 40.23 1.21 1.27
N GLU A 378 41.53 1.12 0.93
CA GLU A 378 42.04 0.32 -0.19
C GLU A 378 42.24 -1.14 0.27
N ASN A 379 41.22 -1.98 0.12
CA ASN A 379 41.26 -3.40 0.45
C ASN A 379 40.39 -4.24 -0.50
N SER A 380 40.58 -5.56 -0.51
CA SER A 380 39.86 -6.50 -1.37
C SER A 380 38.35 -6.51 -1.11
N TYR A 381 37.55 -6.42 -2.16
CA TYR A 381 36.08 -6.27 -2.15
C TYR A 381 35.35 -7.24 -1.19
N GLU A 382 35.74 -8.51 -1.16
CA GLU A 382 35.16 -9.55 -0.27
C GLU A 382 35.23 -9.23 1.22
N LYS A 383 36.14 -8.35 1.66
CA LYS A 383 36.29 -7.92 3.06
C LYS A 383 35.49 -6.66 3.41
N ILE A 384 34.97 -5.97 2.40
CA ILE A 384 34.30 -4.66 2.53
C ILE A 384 32.82 -4.71 2.08
N ALA A 385 32.38 -5.81 1.45
CA ALA A 385 30.97 -6.11 1.22
C ALA A 385 30.38 -6.87 2.42
N GLY A 386 29.24 -6.40 2.94
CA GLY A 386 28.51 -7.04 4.04
C GLY A 386 28.15 -6.08 5.18
N PRO A 387 27.32 -6.51 6.16
CA PRO A 387 26.96 -5.66 7.30
C PRO A 387 28.18 -5.35 8.17
N ALA A 388 28.30 -4.10 8.62
CA ALA A 388 29.43 -3.68 9.47
C ALA A 388 29.36 -4.30 10.88
N ILE A 389 30.53 -4.63 11.43
CA ILE A 389 30.67 -5.14 12.80
C ILE A 389 30.58 -3.98 13.82
N ASP A 390 31.08 -2.80 13.46
CA ASP A 390 30.89 -1.54 14.18
C ASP A 390 30.37 -0.46 13.22
N LYS A 391 29.26 0.16 13.61
CA LYS A 391 28.59 1.27 12.92
C LYS A 391 29.49 2.50 12.72
N TYR A 392 30.52 2.70 13.52
CA TYR A 392 31.35 3.91 13.50
C TYR A 392 32.83 3.70 13.13
N GLY A 393 33.30 2.44 13.07
CA GLY A 393 34.70 2.11 12.83
C GLY A 393 35.02 1.44 11.49
N ASP A 394 34.04 0.81 10.82
CA ASP A 394 34.25 0.00 9.61
C ASP A 394 33.30 0.42 8.49
N TYR A 395 33.81 1.07 7.44
CA TYR A 395 33.01 1.52 6.29
C TYR A 395 32.84 0.39 5.28
N LYS A 396 31.58 0.07 4.95
CA LYS A 396 31.19 -1.02 4.04
C LYS A 396 30.51 -0.46 2.78
N TYR A 397 30.68 -1.16 1.66
CA TYR A 397 29.98 -0.84 0.40
C TYR A 397 28.83 -1.82 0.20
N TYR A 398 27.69 -1.29 -0.25
CA TYR A 398 26.54 -2.09 -0.68
C TYR A 398 26.75 -2.61 -2.11
N LYS A 399 26.13 -3.75 -2.46
CA LYS A 399 26.16 -4.29 -3.84
C LYS A 399 25.35 -3.37 -4.77
N SER A 400 25.84 -3.09 -5.97
CA SER A 400 25.13 -2.20 -6.90
C SER A 400 23.92 -2.89 -7.53
N GLN A 401 22.76 -2.22 -7.47
CA GLN A 401 21.47 -2.73 -7.94
C GLN A 401 21.26 -2.52 -9.46
N PHE A 402 22.28 -2.81 -10.27
CA PHE A 402 22.21 -2.65 -11.73
C PHE A 402 21.52 -3.83 -12.46
N GLU A 403 21.00 -4.82 -11.74
CA GLU A 403 20.45 -6.05 -12.32
C GLU A 403 19.26 -5.80 -13.28
N ASN A 404 18.54 -4.70 -13.08
CA ASN A 404 17.40 -4.29 -13.90
C ASN A 404 17.76 -3.26 -15.00
N TYR A 405 18.99 -2.75 -15.04
CA TYR A 405 19.41 -1.70 -15.98
C TYR A 405 19.93 -2.32 -17.27
N THR A 406 19.67 -1.65 -18.40
CA THR A 406 20.32 -1.96 -19.67
C THR A 406 21.75 -1.43 -19.64
N LEU A 407 22.73 -2.34 -19.51
CA LEU A 407 24.16 -2.02 -19.40
C LEU A 407 24.87 -2.14 -20.74
N THR A 408 25.65 -1.11 -21.11
CA THR A 408 26.56 -1.11 -22.27
C THR A 408 27.97 -0.76 -21.80
N LYS A 409 28.92 -1.68 -21.97
CA LYS A 409 30.32 -1.48 -21.58
C LYS A 409 31.04 -0.53 -22.54
N LEU A 410 31.92 0.31 -22.01
CA LEU A 410 32.85 1.10 -22.81
C LEU A 410 34.02 0.21 -23.26
N GLU A 411 34.19 0.02 -24.57
CA GLU A 411 35.21 -0.86 -25.17
C GLU A 411 36.44 -0.10 -25.72
N LYS A 412 36.36 1.23 -25.81
CA LYS A 412 37.39 2.09 -26.43
C LYS A 412 37.63 3.35 -25.62
N PRO A 413 38.80 4.01 -25.72
CA PRO A 413 39.07 5.27 -25.02
C PRO A 413 38.21 6.46 -25.49
N SER A 414 37.58 6.39 -26.65
CA SER A 414 36.57 7.36 -27.08
C SER A 414 35.53 6.71 -27.97
N GLY A 415 34.33 7.30 -28.02
CA GLY A 415 33.26 6.84 -28.89
C GLY A 415 31.90 7.43 -28.52
N GLU A 416 30.91 7.02 -29.30
CA GLU A 416 29.49 7.28 -29.08
C GLU A 416 28.79 5.93 -28.89
N ILE A 417 28.02 5.79 -27.82
CA ILE A 417 27.24 4.58 -27.50
C ILE A 417 25.84 4.95 -27.01
N GLN A 418 24.91 4.00 -27.12
CA GLN A 418 23.52 4.17 -26.70
C GLN A 418 23.05 2.94 -25.92
N ALA A 419 22.27 3.15 -24.87
CA ALA A 419 21.57 2.11 -24.12
C ALA A 419 20.10 2.52 -23.96
N CYS A 420 19.15 1.60 -24.14
CA CYS A 420 17.72 1.90 -24.03
C CYS A 420 17.00 0.86 -23.17
N SER A 421 16.09 1.33 -22.33
CA SER A 421 15.19 0.55 -21.48
C SER A 421 13.77 1.00 -21.78
N ASN A 422 12.95 0.12 -22.38
CA ASN A 422 11.65 0.47 -22.93
C ASN A 422 11.75 1.62 -23.97
N GLU A 423 10.93 2.67 -23.87
CA GLU A 423 11.01 3.88 -24.72
C GLU A 423 12.11 4.87 -24.28
N PHE A 424 12.71 4.66 -23.12
CA PHE A 424 13.73 5.56 -22.58
C PHE A 424 15.12 5.17 -23.09
N CYS A 425 15.85 6.14 -23.63
CA CYS A 425 17.14 5.95 -24.27
C CYS A 425 18.17 6.95 -23.73
N CYS A 426 19.34 6.42 -23.45
CA CYS A 426 20.55 7.13 -23.06
C CYS A 426 21.55 7.12 -24.20
N SER A 427 22.02 8.30 -24.60
CA SER A 427 23.14 8.46 -25.53
C SER A 427 24.34 9.06 -24.80
N LEU A 428 25.51 8.50 -25.04
CA LEU A 428 26.78 8.92 -24.43
C LEU A 428 27.81 9.17 -25.53
N SER A 429 28.38 10.38 -25.55
CA SER A 429 29.63 10.68 -26.27
C SER A 429 30.74 10.93 -25.25
N TYR A 430 31.93 10.35 -25.43
CA TYR A 430 32.99 10.44 -24.43
C TYR A 430 34.42 10.36 -25.01
N SER A 431 35.38 10.91 -24.26
CA SER A 431 36.81 10.75 -24.50
C SER A 431 37.61 10.65 -23.19
N THR A 432 38.43 9.62 -23.08
CA THR A 432 39.46 9.39 -22.06
C THR A 432 40.82 9.12 -22.73
N GLN A 433 41.92 9.49 -22.08
CA GLN A 433 43.28 9.18 -22.55
C GLN A 433 43.60 7.69 -22.45
N ASN A 434 43.02 7.01 -21.47
CA ASN A 434 43.27 5.59 -21.22
C ASN A 434 42.11 4.99 -20.39
N LEU A 435 41.39 4.03 -20.96
CA LEU A 435 40.33 3.30 -20.29
C LEU A 435 40.93 2.08 -19.56
N GLN A 436 41.32 2.28 -18.29
CA GLN A 436 42.01 1.27 -17.48
C GLN A 436 41.07 0.40 -16.64
N GLU A 437 39.83 0.83 -16.48
CA GLU A 437 38.83 0.23 -15.61
C GLU A 437 37.54 0.05 -16.39
N ASP A 438 36.71 -0.89 -15.95
CA ASP A 438 35.41 -1.12 -16.53
C ASP A 438 34.45 0.05 -16.22
N PHE A 439 33.97 0.70 -17.28
CA PHE A 439 32.90 1.67 -17.24
C PHE A 439 31.70 1.16 -18.04
N TYR A 440 30.49 1.44 -17.54
CA TYR A 440 29.24 1.08 -18.18
C TYR A 440 28.35 2.32 -18.31
N LEU A 441 27.72 2.46 -19.47
CA LEU A 441 26.49 3.24 -19.62
C LEU A 441 25.32 2.36 -19.19
N ALA A 442 24.54 2.83 -18.23
CA ALA A 442 23.34 2.21 -17.71
C ALA A 442 22.11 3.06 -18.06
N ALA A 443 21.09 2.43 -18.64
CA ALA A 443 19.78 3.03 -18.87
C ALA A 443 18.69 2.21 -18.16
N TYR A 444 17.76 2.89 -17.50
CA TYR A 444 16.61 2.26 -16.86
C TYR A 444 15.38 3.15 -16.97
N SER A 445 14.23 2.52 -17.22
CA SER A 445 12.91 3.15 -17.10
C SER A 445 11.93 2.11 -16.57
N GLY A 446 11.51 2.27 -15.31
CA GLY A 446 10.63 1.29 -14.66
C GLY A 446 10.15 1.75 -13.28
N LEU A 447 9.66 0.78 -12.51
CA LEU A 447 9.24 0.95 -11.12
C LEU A 447 10.29 0.29 -10.20
N ASN A 448 10.92 1.09 -9.35
CA ASN A 448 11.87 0.62 -8.36
C ASN A 448 11.16 0.35 -7.01
N HIS A 449 11.60 -0.72 -6.35
CA HIS A 449 11.01 -1.23 -5.10
C HIS A 449 12.08 -1.35 -4.02
N VAL A 450 11.87 -0.71 -2.86
CA VAL A 450 12.76 -0.89 -1.70
C VAL A 450 12.07 -1.73 -0.63
N LYS A 451 12.51 -2.98 -0.53
CA LYS A 451 12.09 -3.97 0.50
C LYS A 451 10.57 -4.17 0.60
N ASN A 452 9.83 -3.83 -0.47
CA ASN A 452 8.37 -3.88 -0.61
C ASN A 452 7.58 -2.80 0.16
N TYR A 453 8.24 -1.82 0.80
CA TYR A 453 7.56 -0.73 1.54
C TYR A 453 7.43 0.57 0.75
N PHE A 454 8.38 0.85 -0.16
CA PHE A 454 8.40 2.06 -0.96
C PHE A 454 8.50 1.73 -2.44
N GLN A 455 7.72 2.43 -3.26
CA GLN A 455 7.69 2.31 -4.72
C GLN A 455 7.83 3.71 -5.34
N TRP A 456 8.68 3.83 -6.35
CA TRP A 456 8.73 5.00 -7.22
C TRP A 456 9.00 4.59 -8.65
N SER A 457 8.52 5.38 -9.60
CA SER A 457 8.97 5.24 -10.99
C SER A 457 10.25 6.05 -11.18
N GLU A 458 11.20 5.46 -11.89
CA GLU A 458 12.52 6.03 -12.14
C GLU A 458 12.85 5.92 -13.64
N GLU A 459 13.25 7.05 -14.23
CA GLU A 459 14.04 7.07 -15.46
C GLU A 459 15.48 7.44 -15.02
N ALA A 460 16.47 6.63 -15.39
CA ALA A 460 17.86 6.83 -14.94
C ALA A 460 18.86 6.55 -16.06
N CYS A 461 19.80 7.49 -16.20
CA CYS A 461 20.81 7.49 -17.24
C CYS A 461 22.18 7.73 -16.61
N VAL A 462 23.07 6.75 -16.63
CA VAL A 462 24.29 6.81 -15.80
C VAL A 462 25.49 6.21 -16.52
N LEU A 463 26.57 6.99 -16.68
CA LEU A 463 27.91 6.47 -16.89
C LEU A 463 28.58 6.27 -15.53
N THR A 464 29.02 5.06 -15.19
CA THR A 464 29.76 4.80 -13.95
C THR A 464 30.90 3.81 -14.14
N ARG A 465 31.96 3.95 -13.34
CA ARG A 465 32.90 2.84 -13.07
C ARG A 465 32.14 1.72 -12.36
N CYS A 466 32.40 0.46 -12.71
CA CYS A 466 31.74 -0.68 -12.10
C CYS A 466 32.55 -1.97 -12.32
N ASP A 467 32.68 -2.79 -11.27
CA ASP A 467 33.42 -4.05 -11.35
C ASP A 467 32.43 -5.25 -11.39
N PRO A 468 32.69 -6.31 -12.18
CA PRO A 468 31.86 -7.51 -12.22
C PRO A 468 32.07 -8.39 -10.98
N LEU A 469 31.03 -9.14 -10.58
CA LEU A 469 31.07 -10.11 -9.47
C LEU A 469 30.11 -11.26 -9.79
N ASP A 470 30.39 -12.47 -9.29
CA ASP A 470 29.53 -13.65 -9.42
C ASP A 470 29.08 -13.96 -10.88
N GLY A 471 29.90 -13.60 -11.87
CA GLY A 471 29.61 -13.77 -13.30
C GLY A 471 28.65 -12.73 -13.91
N LYS A 472 28.11 -11.81 -13.11
CA LYS A 472 27.26 -10.69 -13.57
C LYS A 472 28.11 -9.43 -13.84
N PRO A 473 27.82 -8.65 -14.90
CA PRO A 473 28.47 -7.37 -15.14
C PRO A 473 28.00 -6.32 -14.12
N CYS A 474 28.89 -5.41 -13.71
CA CYS A 474 28.57 -4.23 -12.92
C CYS A 474 27.79 -4.48 -11.59
N VAL A 475 28.36 -5.30 -10.70
CA VAL A 475 27.72 -5.71 -9.41
C VAL A 475 28.31 -4.98 -8.21
N VAL A 476 29.47 -4.35 -8.37
CA VAL A 476 30.08 -3.50 -7.33
C VAL A 476 30.48 -2.17 -7.96
N GLN A 477 30.03 -1.05 -7.38
CA GLN A 477 30.53 0.28 -7.70
C GLN A 477 31.66 0.63 -6.71
N PRO A 478 32.93 0.70 -7.15
CA PRO A 478 34.05 0.99 -6.25
C PRO A 478 34.05 2.47 -5.83
N PRO A 479 34.61 2.82 -4.66
CA PRO A 479 34.70 4.21 -4.21
C PRO A 479 35.62 5.07 -5.09
N THR A 480 36.59 4.44 -5.77
CA THR A 480 37.70 5.08 -6.47
C THR A 480 37.64 4.80 -7.96
N SER A 481 38.34 5.62 -8.74
CA SER A 481 38.70 5.36 -10.13
C SER A 481 40.11 5.88 -10.40
N LYS A 482 40.71 5.35 -11.46
CA LYS A 482 41.98 5.73 -12.10
C LYS A 482 41.78 6.32 -13.51
N THR A 483 40.57 6.26 -14.06
CA THR A 483 40.26 6.65 -15.43
C THR A 483 39.92 8.14 -15.53
N VAL A 484 40.70 8.89 -16.32
CA VAL A 484 40.53 10.35 -16.51
C VAL A 484 39.87 10.65 -17.85
N PHE A 485 38.60 11.04 -17.80
CA PHE A 485 37.85 11.53 -18.96
C PHE A 485 38.16 13.01 -19.20
N GLN A 486 38.45 13.39 -20.44
CA GLN A 486 38.58 14.79 -20.85
C GLN A 486 37.20 15.42 -21.08
N ALA A 487 36.29 14.66 -21.68
CA ALA A 487 34.93 15.09 -21.98
C ALA A 487 33.95 13.91 -21.90
N VAL A 488 32.75 14.20 -21.42
CA VAL A 488 31.57 13.32 -21.42
C VAL A 488 30.35 14.18 -21.76
N GLU A 489 29.55 13.76 -22.74
CA GLU A 489 28.22 14.29 -22.98
C GLU A 489 27.22 13.14 -22.80
N LEU A 490 26.32 13.27 -21.83
CA LEU A 490 25.27 12.31 -21.54
C LEU A 490 23.90 12.93 -21.87
N LYS A 491 23.11 12.24 -22.68
CA LYS A 491 21.80 12.67 -23.17
C LYS A 491 20.74 11.63 -22.82
N GLY A 492 19.55 12.09 -22.43
CA GLY A 492 18.40 11.24 -22.18
C GLY A 492 17.08 11.90 -22.60
N ASN A 493 16.16 11.10 -23.13
CA ASN A 493 14.83 11.52 -23.60
C ASN A 493 13.78 11.54 -22.47
N PHE A 494 14.14 12.11 -21.32
CA PHE A 494 13.29 12.18 -20.12
C PHE A 494 11.97 12.89 -20.40
N LYS A 495 10.85 12.25 -20.05
CA LYS A 495 9.51 12.86 -20.21
C LYS A 495 9.13 13.80 -19.07
N ALA A 496 9.81 13.74 -17.93
CA ALA A 496 9.47 14.53 -16.76
C ALA A 496 9.97 15.98 -16.80
N LYS A 497 9.30 16.83 -16.00
CA LYS A 497 9.66 18.24 -15.80
C LYS A 497 11.00 18.42 -15.06
N ARG A 498 11.37 17.48 -14.18
CA ARG A 498 12.49 17.62 -13.23
C ARG A 498 13.45 16.44 -13.39
N VAL A 499 14.70 16.74 -13.71
CA VAL A 499 15.78 15.75 -13.83
C VAL A 499 16.95 16.24 -12.97
N TYR A 500 17.57 15.32 -12.26
CA TYR A 500 18.59 15.52 -11.24
C TYR A 500 19.97 15.14 -11.83
N PRO A 501 20.84 16.11 -12.20
CA PRO A 501 22.20 15.85 -12.64
C PRO A 501 23.14 15.51 -11.47
N ALA A 502 23.95 14.47 -11.61
CA ALA A 502 24.95 14.06 -10.65
C ALA A 502 26.30 13.82 -11.33
N VAL A 503 27.37 14.45 -10.84
CA VAL A 503 28.74 14.25 -11.34
C VAL A 503 29.69 14.09 -10.17
N SER A 504 30.39 12.96 -10.12
CA SER A 504 31.38 12.68 -9.09
C SER A 504 32.66 12.08 -9.64
N LYS A 505 33.75 12.42 -8.95
CA LYS A 505 35.12 11.98 -9.15
C LYS A 505 35.48 10.91 -8.12
N THR A 506 36.65 10.31 -8.31
CA THR A 506 37.24 9.31 -7.41
C THR A 506 37.11 9.71 -5.93
N ARG A 507 36.86 8.71 -5.06
CA ARG A 507 36.53 8.86 -3.63
C ARG A 507 35.17 9.55 -3.39
N LYS A 508 34.18 9.31 -4.27
CA LYS A 508 32.84 9.91 -4.25
C LYS A 508 32.84 11.44 -4.05
N ARG A 509 33.85 12.14 -4.57
CA ARG A 509 33.94 13.60 -4.46
C ARG A 509 33.05 14.24 -5.52
N LEU A 510 32.30 15.27 -5.18
CA LEU A 510 31.54 16.04 -6.17
C LEU A 510 32.51 16.69 -7.17
N ALA A 511 32.16 16.65 -8.46
CA ALA A 511 32.88 17.45 -9.44
C ALA A 511 32.49 18.94 -9.27
N PRO A 512 33.47 19.86 -9.22
CA PRO A 512 33.22 21.31 -9.22
C PRO A 512 32.24 21.73 -10.31
N LYS A 513 31.26 22.61 -10.01
CA LYS A 513 30.23 23.03 -10.97
C LYS A 513 30.78 23.71 -12.24
N ARG A 514 32.02 24.21 -12.21
CA ARG A 514 32.74 24.72 -13.39
C ARG A 514 33.11 23.65 -14.42
N GLU A 515 33.16 22.37 -14.02
CA GLU A 515 33.53 21.25 -14.88
C GLU A 515 32.33 20.60 -15.57
N TRP A 516 31.10 21.00 -15.25
CA TRP A 516 29.91 20.41 -15.85
C TRP A 516 28.75 21.37 -15.99
N ASP A 517 28.02 21.26 -17.10
CA ASP A 517 26.82 22.02 -17.36
C ASP A 517 25.62 21.12 -17.67
N PHE A 518 24.45 21.57 -17.25
CA PHE A 518 23.21 20.82 -17.30
C PHE A 518 22.14 21.66 -17.98
N ASN A 519 21.63 21.15 -19.09
CA ASN A 519 20.64 21.84 -19.90
C ASN A 519 19.48 20.89 -20.22
N ARG A 520 18.25 21.40 -20.18
CA ARG A 520 17.02 20.67 -20.47
C ARG A 520 16.17 21.49 -21.43
N ASN A 521 15.91 20.94 -22.60
CA ASN A 521 14.88 21.44 -23.52
C ASN A 521 13.67 20.50 -23.51
N GLU A 522 12.65 20.76 -24.34
CA GLU A 522 11.41 19.97 -24.35
C GLU A 522 11.55 18.57 -24.97
N ALA A 523 12.64 18.31 -25.73
CA ALA A 523 12.86 17.05 -26.43
C ALA A 523 13.98 16.19 -25.82
N GLU A 524 14.99 16.81 -25.18
CA GLU A 524 16.18 16.14 -24.66
C GLU A 524 16.73 16.84 -23.43
N THR A 525 17.26 16.06 -22.49
CA THR A 525 18.07 16.55 -21.36
C THR A 525 19.53 16.18 -21.59
N THR A 526 20.43 17.14 -21.43
CA THR A 526 21.87 17.00 -21.68
C THR A 526 22.68 17.38 -20.45
N LEU A 527 23.63 16.52 -20.06
CA LEU A 527 24.65 16.77 -19.05
C LEU A 527 26.03 16.68 -19.73
N VAL A 528 26.73 17.81 -19.80
CA VAL A 528 28.08 17.90 -20.36
C VAL A 528 29.06 18.01 -19.20
N PHE A 529 30.08 17.16 -19.17
CA PHE A 529 31.24 17.26 -18.29
C PHE A 529 32.50 17.48 -19.14
N GLN A 530 33.30 18.47 -18.77
CA GLN A 530 34.63 18.74 -19.32
C GLN A 530 35.61 18.88 -18.17
N SER A 531 36.61 17.98 -18.10
CA SER A 531 37.54 17.99 -16.99
C SER A 531 38.57 19.11 -17.13
N ASP A 532 38.77 19.86 -16.05
CA ASP A 532 39.85 20.87 -15.94
C ASP A 532 41.06 20.39 -15.13
N SER A 533 41.07 19.10 -14.75
CA SER A 533 42.10 18.48 -13.91
C SER A 533 42.27 16.99 -14.20
N ASP A 534 43.44 16.44 -13.88
CA ASP A 534 43.75 15.00 -14.06
C ASP A 534 43.13 14.10 -12.98
N VAL A 535 42.04 14.53 -12.33
CA VAL A 535 41.37 13.77 -11.28
C VAL A 535 40.37 12.78 -11.90
N PRO A 536 40.51 11.46 -11.67
CA PRO A 536 39.65 10.46 -12.27
C PRO A 536 38.16 10.65 -11.99
N LEU A 537 37.35 10.42 -13.02
CA LEU A 537 35.89 10.46 -12.95
C LEU A 537 35.38 9.15 -12.33
N LEU A 538 34.33 9.21 -11.51
CA LEU A 538 33.67 8.03 -10.96
C LEU A 538 32.32 7.79 -11.63
N LYS A 539 31.51 8.85 -11.73
CA LYS A 539 30.14 8.79 -12.26
C LYS A 539 29.71 10.11 -12.90
N VAL A 540 28.94 10.02 -13.98
CA VAL A 540 28.11 11.09 -14.57
C VAL A 540 26.72 10.50 -14.74
N GLY A 541 25.68 11.18 -14.25
CA GLY A 541 24.31 10.66 -14.32
C GLY A 541 23.23 11.73 -14.36
N LEU A 542 22.11 11.35 -14.94
CA LEU A 542 20.84 12.06 -14.96
C LEU A 542 19.79 11.12 -14.35
N LEU A 543 19.10 11.60 -13.32
CA LEU A 543 18.10 10.82 -12.57
C LEU A 543 16.74 11.53 -12.59
N GLU A 544 15.67 10.76 -12.73
CA GLU A 544 14.29 11.23 -12.67
C GLU A 544 13.51 10.34 -11.71
N LEU A 545 12.67 10.94 -10.86
CA LEU A 545 11.97 10.24 -9.78
C LEU A 545 10.52 10.70 -9.75
N ARG A 546 9.61 9.84 -10.19
CA ARG A 546 8.16 10.02 -10.04
C ARG A 546 7.70 9.18 -8.88
N ILE A 547 7.70 9.78 -7.70
CA ILE A 547 6.91 9.26 -6.59
C ILE A 547 5.49 9.83 -6.71
N PRO A 548 4.44 8.99 -6.67
CA PRO A 548 3.06 9.46 -6.65
C PRO A 548 2.81 10.35 -5.43
N THR A 549 2.73 11.67 -5.65
CA THR A 549 2.41 12.63 -4.57
C THR A 549 0.95 12.49 -4.14
N ILE A 550 0.70 12.73 -2.85
CA ILE A 550 -0.65 12.76 -2.29
C ILE A 550 -1.47 13.86 -2.99
N LEU A 551 -0.82 14.96 -3.37
CA LEU A 551 -1.41 16.08 -4.11
C LEU A 551 -1.42 15.93 -5.64
N GLY A 552 -0.61 15.03 -6.21
CA GLY A 552 -0.58 14.75 -7.66
C GLY A 552 -1.88 14.13 -8.15
N LYS A 553 -2.52 13.30 -7.31
CA LYS A 553 -3.87 12.77 -7.53
C LYS A 553 -4.93 13.87 -7.70
N MET A 554 -4.75 15.05 -7.10
CA MET A 554 -5.67 16.20 -7.26
C MET A 554 -5.35 17.10 -8.47
N PHE A 555 -4.09 17.26 -8.86
CA PHE A 555 -3.73 18.23 -9.92
C PHE A 555 -3.88 17.68 -11.35
N LEU A 556 -3.72 16.37 -11.57
CA LEU A 556 -4.13 15.77 -12.86
C LEU A 556 -5.63 15.93 -13.09
N PHE A 557 -6.44 15.89 -12.03
CA PHE A 557 -7.90 16.06 -12.09
C PHE A 557 -8.32 17.47 -12.58
N LEU A 558 -7.51 18.50 -12.35
CA LEU A 558 -7.82 19.88 -12.71
C LEU A 558 -7.27 20.30 -14.08
N PHE A 559 -6.12 19.77 -14.52
CA PHE A 559 -5.56 20.17 -15.82
C PHE A 559 -6.36 19.60 -17.00
N TYR A 560 -6.87 18.37 -16.87
CA TYR A 560 -7.78 17.74 -17.84
C TYR A 560 -9.12 18.46 -18.01
N LEU A 561 -9.47 19.38 -17.11
CA LEU A 561 -10.75 20.10 -17.10
C LEU A 561 -10.75 21.43 -17.87
N SER A 562 -9.59 21.85 -18.42
CA SER A 562 -9.44 23.18 -19.05
C SER A 562 -9.07 23.18 -20.53
N VAL A 563 -8.66 22.04 -21.10
CA VAL A 563 -8.28 21.92 -22.52
C VAL A 563 -8.91 20.69 -23.16
N PHE A 564 -10.24 20.68 -23.33
CA PHE A 564 -10.90 20.06 -24.49
C PHE A 564 -12.32 20.61 -24.68
N LEU A 565 -12.49 21.38 -25.77
CA LEU A 565 -13.76 21.40 -26.51
C LEU A 565 -14.02 19.97 -27.06
N PRO A 566 -15.28 19.56 -27.26
CA PRO A 566 -15.68 18.16 -27.07
C PRO A 566 -15.07 17.21 -28.09
N ALA A 567 -14.07 16.44 -27.65
CA ALA A 567 -13.82 15.12 -28.20
C ALA A 567 -14.80 14.14 -27.54
N THR A 568 -15.49 13.34 -28.34
CA THR A 568 -16.44 12.33 -27.87
C THR A 568 -15.77 11.32 -26.95
N VAL A 569 -16.25 11.20 -25.72
CA VAL A 569 -15.88 10.11 -24.81
C VAL A 569 -16.36 8.80 -25.42
N PHE A 570 -15.45 8.00 -25.97
CA PHE A 570 -15.67 6.57 -26.11
C PHE A 570 -15.61 5.97 -24.71
N GLY A 571 -16.76 5.59 -24.16
CA GLY A 571 -16.80 4.76 -22.95
C GLY A 571 -16.13 3.41 -23.22
N LYS A 572 -15.54 2.79 -22.20
CA LYS A 572 -15.13 1.39 -22.31
C LYS A 572 -16.41 0.54 -22.46
N ASP A 573 -16.41 -0.41 -23.39
CA ASP A 573 -17.48 -1.41 -23.51
C ASP A 573 -17.24 -2.65 -22.62
N TYR A 574 -16.33 -2.54 -21.63
CA TYR A 574 -15.94 -3.61 -20.69
C TYR A 574 -15.52 -3.03 -19.33
N PHE A 575 -15.58 -3.86 -18.30
CA PHE A 575 -15.00 -3.59 -16.98
C PHE A 575 -14.02 -4.69 -16.58
N THR A 576 -13.11 -4.38 -15.67
CA THR A 576 -12.13 -5.34 -15.17
C THR A 576 -12.60 -5.93 -13.85
N ALA A 577 -12.77 -7.25 -13.78
CA ALA A 577 -13.15 -7.97 -12.57
C ALA A 577 -11.95 -8.65 -11.91
N ALA A 578 -11.95 -8.72 -10.58
CA ALA A 578 -11.01 -9.47 -9.77
C ALA A 578 -11.72 -10.39 -8.77
N VAL A 579 -11.22 -11.61 -8.56
CA VAL A 579 -11.70 -12.54 -7.52
C VAL A 579 -10.52 -13.12 -6.74
N PHE A 580 -10.67 -13.26 -5.43
CA PHE A 580 -9.62 -13.73 -4.54
C PHE A 580 -9.95 -15.08 -3.89
N GLU A 581 -9.29 -16.13 -4.37
CA GLU A 581 -9.26 -17.43 -3.70
C GLU A 581 -8.35 -17.34 -2.48
N HIS A 582 -8.89 -17.44 -1.25
CA HIS A 582 -8.11 -17.15 -0.05
C HIS A 582 -7.83 -18.39 0.81
N ARG A 583 -6.54 -18.64 1.09
CA ARG A 583 -6.15 -19.49 2.21
C ARG A 583 -6.29 -18.71 3.52
N LEU A 584 -7.34 -19.01 4.27
CA LEU A 584 -7.55 -18.45 5.60
C LEU A 584 -6.33 -18.71 6.51
N GLN A 585 -5.90 -17.69 7.23
CA GLN A 585 -4.83 -17.75 8.21
C GLN A 585 -5.41 -17.99 9.61
N ASN A 586 -4.69 -18.78 10.43
CA ASN A 586 -5.07 -19.09 11.82
C ASN A 586 -6.45 -19.77 11.98
N PHE A 587 -6.81 -20.68 11.05
CA PHE A 587 -8.04 -21.47 11.07
C PHE A 587 -8.31 -22.13 12.44
N ASP A 588 -9.46 -21.79 13.03
CA ASP A 588 -9.95 -22.22 14.35
C ASP A 588 -8.88 -22.20 15.48
N ALA A 589 -7.91 -21.30 15.37
CA ALA A 589 -6.83 -21.14 16.34
C ALA A 589 -7.39 -20.63 17.68
N LEU A 590 -7.51 -21.54 18.65
CA LEU A 590 -7.99 -21.23 20.00
C LEU A 590 -6.93 -20.48 20.83
N ASP A 591 -5.65 -20.57 20.47
CA ASP A 591 -4.53 -19.83 21.05
C ASP A 591 -4.40 -18.39 20.55
N LYS A 592 -5.15 -18.02 19.49
CA LYS A 592 -5.15 -16.69 18.88
C LYS A 592 -6.36 -15.87 19.27
N THR A 593 -6.14 -14.58 19.48
CA THR A 593 -7.23 -13.62 19.68
C THR A 593 -7.99 -13.37 18.38
N PRO A 594 -9.30 -13.06 18.44
CA PRO A 594 -10.08 -12.72 17.25
C PRO A 594 -9.51 -11.55 16.44
N LEU A 595 -8.84 -10.59 17.09
CA LEU A 595 -8.18 -9.47 16.43
C LEU A 595 -6.93 -9.92 15.64
N GLU A 596 -6.10 -10.81 16.18
CA GLU A 596 -4.96 -11.39 15.44
C GLU A 596 -5.43 -12.16 14.20
N VAL A 597 -6.51 -12.93 14.32
CA VAL A 597 -7.10 -13.67 13.19
C VAL A 597 -7.59 -12.69 12.11
N LYS A 598 -8.42 -11.70 12.47
CA LYS A 598 -8.87 -10.65 11.54
C LYS A 598 -7.69 -9.96 10.86
N ASN A 599 -6.74 -9.44 11.62
CA ASN A 599 -5.58 -8.72 11.09
C ASN A 599 -4.66 -9.59 10.23
N SER A 600 -4.54 -10.90 10.50
CA SER A 600 -3.75 -11.81 9.66
C SER A 600 -4.36 -12.02 8.27
N ASN A 601 -5.69 -12.03 8.17
CA ASN A 601 -6.41 -12.19 6.90
C ASN A 601 -6.55 -10.86 6.14
N LEU A 602 -6.85 -9.75 6.85
CA LEU A 602 -6.93 -8.41 6.27
C LEU A 602 -5.62 -7.96 5.58
N LYS A 603 -4.46 -8.48 5.99
CA LYS A 603 -3.18 -8.27 5.28
C LYS A 603 -3.18 -8.87 3.86
N TYR A 604 -3.70 -10.08 3.69
CA TYR A 604 -3.84 -10.68 2.35
C TYR A 604 -4.88 -9.93 1.53
N PHE A 605 -5.98 -9.49 2.15
CA PHE A 605 -7.02 -8.70 1.47
C PHE A 605 -6.45 -7.38 0.97
N LYS A 606 -5.76 -6.61 1.83
CA LYS A 606 -5.07 -5.37 1.43
C LYS A 606 -4.16 -5.59 0.23
N LYS A 607 -3.30 -6.61 0.27
CA LYS A 607 -2.41 -6.92 -0.85
C LYS A 607 -3.16 -7.29 -2.13
N ALA A 608 -4.24 -8.06 -2.03
CA ALA A 608 -5.08 -8.43 -3.16
C ALA A 608 -5.78 -7.20 -3.79
N VAL A 609 -6.29 -6.26 -2.97
CA VAL A 609 -6.86 -4.98 -3.43
C VAL A 609 -5.79 -4.15 -4.16
N GLU A 610 -4.62 -3.97 -3.55
CA GLU A 610 -3.51 -3.18 -4.12
C GLU A 610 -3.10 -3.72 -5.50
N VAL A 611 -2.91 -5.04 -5.64
CA VAL A 611 -2.53 -5.67 -6.92
C VAL A 611 -3.68 -5.59 -7.93
N SER A 612 -4.94 -5.65 -7.50
CA SER A 612 -6.11 -5.52 -8.38
C SER A 612 -6.22 -4.10 -8.94
N ALA A 613 -6.10 -3.09 -8.08
CA ALA A 613 -6.13 -1.69 -8.50
C ALA A 613 -4.93 -1.32 -9.39
N GLN A 614 -3.72 -1.86 -9.12
CA GLN A 614 -2.57 -1.74 -10.01
C GLN A 614 -2.83 -2.33 -11.41
N LYS A 615 -3.58 -3.43 -11.50
CA LYS A 615 -4.02 -4.05 -12.76
C LYS A 615 -5.28 -3.42 -13.35
N GLY A 616 -5.81 -2.34 -12.74
CA GLY A 616 -6.98 -1.61 -13.25
C GLY A 616 -8.31 -2.33 -13.07
N ALA A 617 -8.46 -3.14 -12.01
CA ALA A 617 -9.73 -3.73 -11.59
C ALA A 617 -10.75 -2.66 -11.16
N ASP A 618 -11.99 -2.79 -11.64
CA ASP A 618 -13.14 -1.97 -11.25
C ASP A 618 -13.83 -2.52 -10.00
N ILE A 619 -13.77 -3.84 -9.81
CA ILE A 619 -14.35 -4.56 -8.66
C ILE A 619 -13.45 -5.73 -8.23
N ILE A 620 -13.34 -5.97 -6.93
CA ILE A 620 -12.73 -7.17 -6.33
C ILE A 620 -13.70 -7.88 -5.38
N LEU A 621 -13.80 -9.20 -5.54
CA LEU A 621 -14.59 -10.10 -4.72
C LEU A 621 -13.71 -10.97 -3.81
N PHE A 622 -14.10 -11.06 -2.54
CA PHE A 622 -13.49 -11.92 -1.52
C PHE A 622 -14.39 -13.11 -1.16
N ASN A 623 -13.79 -14.16 -0.60
CA ASN A 623 -14.46 -15.40 -0.23
C ASN A 623 -15.32 -15.30 1.05
N GLU A 624 -16.27 -16.22 1.17
CA GLU A 624 -17.03 -16.46 2.39
C GLU A 624 -16.09 -16.82 3.56
N TYR A 625 -16.38 -16.36 4.77
CA TYR A 625 -15.53 -16.55 5.96
C TYR A 625 -14.09 -16.00 5.82
N GLY A 626 -13.78 -15.19 4.80
CA GLY A 626 -12.41 -14.77 4.51
C GLY A 626 -11.70 -13.95 5.59
N THR A 627 -12.43 -13.40 6.58
CA THR A 627 -11.85 -12.64 7.71
C THR A 627 -11.96 -13.35 9.07
N TYR A 628 -12.74 -14.43 9.17
CA TYR A 628 -13.05 -15.12 10.43
C TYR A 628 -13.50 -16.56 10.20
N LEU A 629 -13.12 -17.48 11.09
CA LEU A 629 -13.81 -18.76 11.19
C LEU A 629 -13.73 -19.26 12.64
N THR A 630 -14.87 -19.65 13.21
CA THR A 630 -14.90 -20.27 14.54
C THR A 630 -16.13 -21.16 14.70
N ARG A 631 -15.96 -22.23 15.49
CA ARG A 631 -17.03 -23.16 15.87
C ARG A 631 -17.75 -22.78 17.17
N SER A 632 -17.40 -21.65 17.79
CA SER A 632 -18.03 -21.15 19.03
C SER A 632 -18.90 -19.91 18.78
N ARG A 633 -20.19 -20.01 19.09
CA ARG A 633 -21.13 -18.87 19.05
C ARG A 633 -20.72 -17.76 20.02
N GLU A 634 -20.17 -18.10 21.18
CA GLU A 634 -19.59 -17.13 22.12
C GLU A 634 -18.42 -16.34 21.50
N ARG A 635 -17.57 -17.00 20.70
CA ARG A 635 -16.47 -16.30 20.00
C ARG A 635 -16.96 -15.43 18.83
N LEU A 636 -18.13 -15.69 18.23
CA LEU A 636 -18.66 -14.87 17.13
C LEU A 636 -18.80 -13.41 17.52
N LEU A 637 -19.21 -13.11 18.77
CA LEU A 637 -19.37 -11.73 19.26
C LEU A 637 -18.08 -10.88 19.11
N SER A 638 -16.90 -11.50 19.19
CA SER A 638 -15.61 -10.80 19.03
C SER A 638 -15.18 -10.61 17.57
N TYR A 639 -15.81 -11.32 16.64
CA TYR A 639 -15.63 -11.17 15.19
C TYR A 639 -16.69 -10.24 14.58
N ALA A 640 -17.91 -10.27 15.11
CA ALA A 640 -19.07 -9.62 14.57
C ALA A 640 -18.99 -8.09 14.58
N GLU A 641 -19.61 -7.47 13.58
CA GLU A 641 -19.77 -6.03 13.47
C GLU A 641 -21.23 -5.70 13.11
N TYR A 642 -21.75 -4.55 13.55
CA TYR A 642 -23.08 -4.12 13.13
C TYR A 642 -23.01 -3.57 11.70
N VAL A 643 -23.76 -4.18 10.77
CA VAL A 643 -23.83 -3.76 9.37
C VAL A 643 -25.17 -3.05 9.12
N PRO A 644 -25.19 -1.71 9.00
CA PRO A 644 -26.42 -0.97 8.71
C PRO A 644 -26.97 -1.34 7.34
N ASP A 645 -28.29 -1.25 7.21
CA ASP A 645 -28.98 -1.45 5.92
C ASP A 645 -28.78 -0.21 5.02
N PRO A 646 -28.12 -0.32 3.86
CA PRO A 646 -27.88 0.82 2.98
C PRO A 646 -29.16 1.40 2.37
N ARG A 647 -30.28 0.64 2.35
CA ARG A 647 -31.61 1.12 1.92
C ARG A 647 -32.21 2.10 2.92
N ILE A 648 -31.81 2.01 4.19
CA ILE A 648 -32.29 2.84 5.30
C ILE A 648 -31.30 3.97 5.60
N GLN A 649 -30.00 3.67 5.60
CA GLN A 649 -28.95 4.61 5.98
C GLN A 649 -27.73 4.52 5.07
N LYS A 650 -27.43 5.62 4.35
CA LYS A 650 -26.13 5.77 3.66
C LYS A 650 -25.00 5.87 4.70
N PHE A 651 -24.12 4.89 4.73
CA PHE A 651 -23.03 4.77 5.69
C PHE A 651 -21.70 4.48 5.00
N ASN A 652 -20.64 5.19 5.40
CA ASN A 652 -19.28 5.00 4.90
C ASN A 652 -18.35 4.87 6.11
N PRO A 653 -17.94 3.63 6.46
CA PRO A 653 -17.09 3.38 7.61
C PRO A 653 -15.79 4.19 7.59
N CYS A 654 -15.14 4.39 6.43
CA CYS A 654 -13.87 5.11 6.31
C CYS A 654 -13.98 6.64 6.51
N THR A 655 -15.15 7.23 6.28
CA THR A 655 -15.40 8.67 6.54
C THR A 655 -15.89 8.95 7.96
N LYS A 656 -16.26 7.90 8.70
CA LYS A 656 -16.65 7.95 10.11
C LYS A 656 -15.43 7.53 10.95
N ASN A 657 -15.39 7.93 12.21
CA ASN A 657 -14.29 7.56 13.12
C ASN A 657 -14.44 6.12 13.65
N ALA A 658 -14.62 5.15 12.75
CA ALA A 658 -14.48 3.74 13.06
C ALA A 658 -12.98 3.40 13.15
N LYS A 659 -12.60 2.51 14.06
CA LYS A 659 -11.18 2.28 14.38
C LYS A 659 -10.51 1.36 13.37
N ASP A 660 -9.21 1.57 13.19
CA ASP A 660 -8.33 0.61 12.53
C ASP A 660 -8.40 -0.77 13.23
N GLY A 661 -8.45 -1.85 12.46
CA GLY A 661 -8.69 -3.22 12.96
C GLY A 661 -10.16 -3.69 12.98
N HIS A 662 -11.12 -2.83 12.62
CA HIS A 662 -12.47 -3.26 12.25
C HIS A 662 -12.57 -3.64 10.78
N VAL A 663 -13.30 -4.71 10.47
CA VAL A 663 -13.42 -5.26 9.11
C VAL A 663 -14.11 -4.27 8.19
N LEU A 664 -15.24 -3.69 8.61
CA LEU A 664 -15.98 -2.71 7.81
C LEU A 664 -15.17 -1.45 7.53
N TYR A 665 -14.39 -0.97 8.51
CA TYR A 665 -13.52 0.20 8.34
C TYR A 665 -12.40 -0.10 7.35
N THR A 666 -11.66 -1.19 7.54
CA THR A 666 -10.55 -1.57 6.67
C THR A 666 -11.00 -1.77 5.22
N LEU A 667 -12.12 -2.47 4.99
CA LEU A 667 -12.66 -2.69 3.64
C LEU A 667 -13.13 -1.38 2.98
N SER A 668 -13.85 -0.54 3.73
CA SER A 668 -14.31 0.77 3.25
C SER A 668 -13.14 1.69 2.87
N CYS A 669 -12.07 1.72 3.67
CA CYS A 669 -10.88 2.51 3.32
C CYS A 669 -10.09 1.90 2.16
N LEU A 670 -9.94 0.57 2.10
CA LEU A 670 -9.31 -0.08 0.95
C LEU A 670 -10.04 0.23 -0.36
N ALA A 671 -11.38 0.21 -0.37
CA ALA A 671 -12.19 0.55 -1.53
C ALA A 671 -11.93 2.00 -1.98
N ARG A 672 -11.95 2.93 -1.01
CA ARG A 672 -11.75 4.37 -1.21
C ARG A 672 -10.33 4.76 -1.65
N GLU A 673 -9.31 4.19 -1.01
CA GLU A 673 -7.90 4.49 -1.28
C GLU A 673 -7.46 4.01 -2.67
N ASN A 674 -8.05 2.91 -3.12
CA ASN A 674 -7.74 2.23 -4.38
C ASN A 674 -8.76 2.50 -5.50
N ASN A 675 -9.84 3.26 -5.23
CA ASN A 675 -10.89 3.62 -6.18
C ASN A 675 -11.50 2.39 -6.89
N ILE A 676 -11.88 1.39 -6.10
CA ILE A 676 -12.34 0.07 -6.55
C ILE A 676 -13.55 -0.38 -5.73
N TYR A 677 -14.53 -1.03 -6.35
CA TYR A 677 -15.59 -1.69 -5.59
C TYR A 677 -15.04 -2.90 -4.85
N ILE A 678 -15.36 -3.05 -3.57
CA ILE A 678 -14.96 -4.21 -2.77
C ILE A 678 -16.20 -4.94 -2.28
N VAL A 679 -16.25 -6.25 -2.47
CA VAL A 679 -17.31 -7.10 -1.91
C VAL A 679 -16.66 -8.20 -1.10
N ALA A 680 -17.05 -8.31 0.17
CA ALA A 680 -16.46 -9.26 1.10
C ALA A 680 -17.47 -9.74 2.15
N ASN A 681 -17.17 -10.93 2.69
CA ASN A 681 -17.99 -11.61 3.68
C ASN A 681 -17.45 -11.40 5.12
N LEU A 682 -18.37 -11.14 6.05
CA LEU A 682 -18.12 -11.08 7.49
C LEU A 682 -19.35 -11.59 8.27
N VAL A 683 -19.18 -11.84 9.57
CA VAL A 683 -20.32 -12.02 10.48
C VAL A 683 -20.88 -10.65 10.86
N SER A 684 -22.16 -10.42 10.59
CA SER A 684 -22.88 -9.26 11.15
C SER A 684 -23.62 -9.64 12.43
N MET A 685 -23.85 -8.66 13.31
CA MET A 685 -24.70 -8.83 14.49
C MET A 685 -25.89 -7.85 14.50
N GLN A 686 -26.99 -8.28 15.12
CA GLN A 686 -28.18 -7.50 15.43
C GLN A 686 -28.68 -7.88 16.83
N SER A 687 -28.74 -6.93 17.75
CA SER A 687 -29.29 -7.15 19.10
C SER A 687 -30.82 -7.24 19.06
N CYS A 688 -31.39 -8.05 19.95
CA CYS A 688 -32.84 -8.18 20.17
C CYS A 688 -33.13 -8.24 21.68
N ASP A 689 -34.28 -7.70 22.11
CA ASP A 689 -34.71 -7.73 23.52
C ASP A 689 -35.76 -8.84 23.74
N SER A 690 -35.60 -9.60 24.82
CA SER A 690 -36.51 -10.70 25.20
C SER A 690 -37.67 -10.24 26.10
N THR A 691 -37.68 -8.99 26.54
CA THR A 691 -38.74 -8.40 27.37
C THR A 691 -39.66 -7.52 26.54
N CYS A 692 -40.73 -8.11 25.99
CA CYS A 692 -41.81 -7.36 25.37
C CYS A 692 -42.56 -6.52 26.40
N ASP A 693 -42.56 -5.20 26.21
CA ASP A 693 -43.50 -4.32 26.91
C ASP A 693 -44.91 -4.53 26.33
N ALA A 694 -45.94 -4.50 27.19
CA ALA A 694 -47.28 -4.96 26.81
C ALA A 694 -47.95 -4.11 25.71
N ASP A 695 -47.42 -2.90 25.47
CA ASP A 695 -47.89 -1.92 24.49
C ASP A 695 -47.10 -1.95 23.15
N GLN A 696 -46.10 -2.84 22.97
CA GLN A 696 -45.26 -2.94 21.76
C GLN A 696 -45.22 -4.34 21.12
N ILE A 697 -46.38 -4.99 21.02
CA ILE A 697 -46.51 -6.37 20.49
C ILE A 697 -46.07 -6.48 19.01
N ASP A 698 -46.29 -5.44 18.19
CA ASP A 698 -46.00 -5.47 16.74
C ASP A 698 -44.50 -5.40 16.40
N SER A 699 -43.62 -5.08 17.36
CA SER A 699 -42.16 -4.98 17.16
C SER A 699 -41.35 -6.04 17.91
N CYS A 700 -42.01 -7.04 18.49
CA CYS A 700 -41.33 -8.13 19.19
C CYS A 700 -40.93 -9.27 18.24
N GLU A 701 -39.62 -9.43 18.01
CA GLU A 701 -39.05 -10.62 17.38
C GLU A 701 -39.20 -11.83 18.32
N PHE A 702 -40.28 -12.60 18.15
CA PHE A 702 -40.64 -13.77 18.99
C PHE A 702 -39.58 -14.89 19.05
N ASN A 703 -38.52 -14.80 18.24
CA ASN A 703 -37.45 -15.80 18.10
C ASN A 703 -36.08 -15.32 18.62
N CYS A 704 -36.02 -14.23 19.40
CA CYS A 704 -34.76 -13.71 19.93
C CYS A 704 -33.93 -14.78 20.69
N PRO A 705 -32.65 -15.03 20.32
CA PRO A 705 -31.79 -16.03 20.96
C PRO A 705 -31.56 -15.80 22.46
N GLU A 706 -31.19 -16.85 23.20
CA GLU A 706 -30.91 -16.79 24.66
C GLU A 706 -29.80 -15.78 25.03
N ASP A 707 -28.90 -15.44 24.09
CA ASP A 707 -27.83 -14.47 24.24
C ASP A 707 -28.18 -13.04 23.75
N GLY A 708 -29.43 -12.80 23.34
CA GLY A 708 -29.94 -11.47 22.95
C GLY A 708 -29.39 -10.90 21.65
N VAL A 709 -28.76 -11.73 20.81
CA VAL A 709 -28.09 -11.29 19.58
C VAL A 709 -28.29 -12.29 18.44
N PHE A 710 -28.81 -11.83 17.30
CA PHE A 710 -28.72 -12.56 16.05
C PHE A 710 -27.34 -12.35 15.41
N PHE A 711 -26.71 -13.43 14.94
CA PHE A 711 -25.51 -13.38 14.11
C PHE A 711 -25.84 -13.87 12.70
N TYR A 712 -25.42 -13.16 11.66
CA TYR A 712 -25.66 -13.55 10.27
C TYR A 712 -24.35 -13.66 9.49
N ASN A 713 -24.24 -14.69 8.65
CA ASN A 713 -23.23 -14.76 7.59
C ASN A 713 -23.62 -13.71 6.52
N THR A 714 -22.76 -12.71 6.30
CA THR A 714 -23.16 -11.44 5.67
C THR A 714 -22.13 -10.95 4.65
N ASP A 715 -22.57 -10.76 3.39
CA ASP A 715 -21.79 -10.02 2.39
C ASP A 715 -22.08 -8.54 2.47
N VAL A 716 -21.03 -7.74 2.25
CA VAL A 716 -21.10 -6.28 2.22
C VAL A 716 -20.34 -5.76 0.99
N ALA A 717 -21.00 -4.93 0.20
CA ALA A 717 -20.44 -4.24 -0.95
C ALA A 717 -20.12 -2.78 -0.62
N PHE A 718 -18.93 -2.34 -1.02
CA PHE A 718 -18.44 -0.97 -0.89
C PHE A 718 -18.25 -0.32 -2.26
N ASP A 719 -18.69 0.93 -2.42
CA ASP A 719 -18.37 1.74 -3.61
C ASP A 719 -16.95 2.30 -3.60
N ARG A 720 -16.54 2.92 -4.71
CA ARG A 720 -15.21 3.52 -4.90
C ARG A 720 -14.92 4.68 -3.93
N GLU A 721 -15.93 5.20 -3.24
CA GLU A 721 -15.83 6.21 -2.19
C GLU A 721 -15.81 5.59 -0.78
N GLY A 722 -16.10 4.30 -0.64
CA GLY A 722 -16.15 3.53 0.61
C GLY A 722 -17.52 3.47 1.29
N TYR A 723 -18.61 3.91 0.68
CA TYR A 723 -19.95 3.69 1.23
C TYR A 723 -20.37 2.24 1.07
N ILE A 724 -21.07 1.70 2.08
CA ILE A 724 -21.83 0.47 1.94
C ILE A 724 -22.96 0.74 0.95
N VAL A 725 -22.98 -0.01 -0.16
CA VAL A 725 -24.01 0.08 -1.21
C VAL A 725 -24.95 -1.12 -1.25
N ALA A 726 -24.50 -2.28 -0.76
CA ALA A 726 -25.37 -3.44 -0.57
C ALA A 726 -24.93 -4.25 0.67
N ARG A 727 -25.90 -4.93 1.28
CA ARG A 727 -25.74 -5.91 2.35
C ARG A 727 -26.62 -7.12 2.00
N TYR A 728 -26.08 -8.32 2.10
CA TYR A 728 -26.81 -9.58 1.95
C TYR A 728 -26.61 -10.45 3.18
N ARG A 729 -27.66 -11.12 3.66
CA ARG A 729 -27.60 -12.10 4.74
C ARG A 729 -27.95 -13.48 4.18
N LYS A 730 -27.07 -14.47 4.37
CA LYS A 730 -27.21 -15.82 3.83
C LYS A 730 -28.52 -16.48 4.27
N VAL A 731 -29.30 -16.98 3.30
CA VAL A 731 -30.63 -17.57 3.53
C VAL A 731 -30.53 -19.05 3.93
N HIS A 732 -29.56 -19.77 3.36
CA HIS A 732 -29.32 -21.20 3.59
C HIS A 732 -27.97 -21.48 4.29
N PRO A 733 -27.79 -21.16 5.59
CA PRO A 733 -26.56 -21.48 6.32
C PRO A 733 -26.31 -22.99 6.41
N TYR A 734 -25.20 -23.48 5.84
CA TYR A 734 -24.94 -24.91 5.65
C TYR A 734 -24.35 -25.56 6.91
N PHE A 735 -25.23 -25.90 7.86
CA PHE A 735 -24.88 -26.40 9.21
C PHE A 735 -24.03 -25.41 10.03
N GLU A 736 -24.17 -24.12 9.76
CA GLU A 736 -23.42 -23.05 10.42
C GLU A 736 -24.02 -22.69 11.80
N ILE A 737 -23.22 -22.02 12.63
CA ILE A 737 -23.63 -21.55 13.97
C ILE A 737 -24.28 -20.14 13.96
N VAL A 738 -24.57 -19.61 12.77
CA VAL A 738 -25.27 -18.34 12.54
C VAL A 738 -26.78 -18.56 12.43
N ASN A 739 -27.53 -17.47 12.42
CA ASN A 739 -28.96 -17.41 12.15
C ASN A 739 -29.19 -17.20 10.63
N ALA A 740 -30.30 -17.71 10.12
CA ALA A 740 -30.86 -17.30 8.82
C ALA A 740 -31.82 -16.11 9.04
N PRO A 741 -32.01 -15.20 8.06
CA PRO A 741 -33.09 -14.22 8.08
C PRO A 741 -34.45 -14.93 7.95
N GLU A 742 -35.53 -14.30 8.44
CA GLU A 742 -36.90 -14.85 8.30
C GLU A 742 -37.41 -14.76 6.84
N GLU A 743 -36.97 -13.74 6.09
CA GLU A 743 -37.31 -13.50 4.69
C GLU A 743 -36.04 -13.17 3.87
N PRO A 744 -35.92 -13.60 2.60
CA PRO A 744 -34.76 -13.30 1.75
C PRO A 744 -34.52 -11.79 1.52
N GLU A 745 -33.29 -11.32 1.80
CA GLU A 745 -32.86 -9.95 1.48
C GLU A 745 -32.26 -9.91 0.06
N PHE A 746 -33.03 -9.62 -0.98
CA PHE A 746 -32.47 -9.43 -2.35
C PHE A 746 -31.54 -8.21 -2.41
N ALA A 747 -30.22 -8.47 -2.37
CA ALA A 747 -29.19 -7.45 -2.27
C ALA A 747 -28.62 -7.09 -3.65
N ILE A 748 -28.99 -5.90 -4.14
CA ILE A 748 -28.71 -5.44 -5.50
C ILE A 748 -28.13 -4.03 -5.46
N PHE A 749 -27.13 -3.75 -6.30
CA PHE A 749 -26.61 -2.41 -6.53
C PHE A 749 -26.26 -2.17 -8.01
N GLU A 750 -26.24 -0.90 -8.42
CA GLU A 750 -25.91 -0.47 -9.77
C GLU A 750 -24.55 0.24 -9.79
N THR A 751 -23.78 0.02 -10.86
CA THR A 751 -22.51 0.71 -11.12
C THR A 751 -22.52 1.34 -12.52
N ASP A 752 -21.47 2.09 -12.85
CA ASP A 752 -21.17 2.58 -14.19
C ASP A 752 -20.86 1.48 -15.23
N PHE A 753 -20.83 0.21 -14.81
CA PHE A 753 -20.50 -0.96 -15.63
C PHE A 753 -21.48 -2.14 -15.50
N GLY A 754 -22.65 -1.94 -14.89
CA GLY A 754 -23.75 -2.91 -14.91
C GLY A 754 -24.48 -3.05 -13.58
N LYS A 755 -25.46 -3.96 -13.55
CA LYS A 755 -26.23 -4.26 -12.34
C LYS A 755 -25.73 -5.52 -11.66
N PHE A 756 -25.50 -5.45 -10.35
CA PHE A 756 -24.90 -6.52 -9.55
C PHE A 756 -25.89 -7.07 -8.52
N GLY A 757 -25.99 -8.39 -8.43
CA GLY A 757 -26.61 -9.10 -7.30
C GLY A 757 -25.54 -9.82 -6.47
N MET A 758 -25.84 -10.09 -5.20
CA MET A 758 -24.96 -10.84 -4.30
C MET A 758 -25.68 -12.06 -3.73
N ILE A 759 -24.97 -13.18 -3.59
CA ILE A 759 -25.47 -14.38 -2.92
C ILE A 759 -24.32 -15.21 -2.35
N VAL A 760 -24.56 -15.95 -1.27
CA VAL A 760 -23.49 -16.66 -0.52
C VAL A 760 -23.59 -18.16 -0.67
N CYS A 761 -22.55 -18.76 -1.28
CA CYS A 761 -22.27 -20.20 -1.22
C CYS A 761 -23.49 -21.08 -1.55
N PHE A 762 -23.99 -21.83 -0.56
CA PHE A 762 -25.05 -22.82 -0.73
C PHE A 762 -26.37 -22.25 -1.27
N ASP A 763 -26.61 -20.94 -1.11
CA ASP A 763 -27.78 -20.25 -1.68
C ASP A 763 -27.88 -20.39 -3.21
N LEU A 764 -26.76 -20.59 -3.94
CA LEU A 764 -26.74 -20.75 -5.40
C LEU A 764 -27.53 -21.98 -5.90
N VAL A 765 -27.81 -22.94 -5.02
CA VAL A 765 -28.58 -24.16 -5.31
C VAL A 765 -30.10 -23.92 -5.32
N PHE A 766 -30.58 -22.82 -4.74
CA PHE A 766 -32.00 -22.54 -4.48
C PHE A 766 -32.60 -21.48 -5.43
N GLU A 767 -33.91 -21.26 -5.35
CA GLU A 767 -34.67 -20.47 -6.34
C GLU A 767 -34.37 -18.97 -6.26
N GLU A 768 -34.05 -18.46 -5.06
CA GLU A 768 -33.73 -17.06 -4.80
C GLU A 768 -32.55 -16.56 -5.66
N ALA A 769 -31.58 -17.43 -5.95
CA ALA A 769 -30.49 -17.12 -6.87
C ALA A 769 -30.97 -16.85 -8.30
N VAL A 770 -32.01 -17.55 -8.74
CA VAL A 770 -32.61 -17.39 -10.07
C VAL A 770 -33.56 -16.19 -10.10
N LEU A 771 -34.29 -15.91 -9.01
CA LEU A 771 -35.15 -14.73 -8.88
C LEU A 771 -34.37 -13.40 -8.96
N LEU A 772 -33.13 -13.35 -8.47
CA LEU A 772 -32.21 -12.22 -8.70
C LEU A 772 -32.02 -11.92 -10.20
N VAL A 773 -32.04 -12.93 -11.06
CA VAL A 773 -31.92 -12.77 -12.52
C VAL A 773 -33.29 -12.48 -13.14
N GLU A 774 -34.31 -13.29 -12.84
CA GLU A 774 -35.62 -13.21 -13.50
C GLU A 774 -36.45 -11.99 -13.09
N GLU A 775 -36.52 -11.66 -11.79
CA GLU A 775 -37.36 -10.57 -11.28
C GLU A 775 -36.60 -9.23 -11.15
N HIS A 776 -35.30 -9.30 -10.86
CA HIS A 776 -34.48 -8.12 -10.63
C HIS A 776 -33.55 -7.73 -11.78
N GLY A 777 -33.33 -8.62 -12.75
CA GLY A 777 -32.61 -8.31 -13.99
C GLY A 777 -31.16 -7.89 -13.78
N ILE A 778 -30.41 -8.62 -12.94
CA ILE A 778 -28.96 -8.38 -12.75
C ILE A 778 -28.16 -8.80 -14.00
N ASP A 779 -27.02 -8.14 -14.21
CA ASP A 779 -26.05 -8.48 -15.27
C ASP A 779 -24.95 -9.41 -14.76
N ASN A 780 -24.62 -9.28 -13.48
CA ASN A 780 -23.48 -9.90 -12.84
C ASN A 780 -23.88 -10.43 -11.46
N LEU A 781 -23.60 -11.69 -11.18
CA LEU A 781 -23.73 -12.28 -9.84
C LEU A 781 -22.36 -12.30 -9.15
N LEU A 782 -22.34 -11.83 -7.90
CA LEU A 782 -21.20 -11.89 -7.01
C LEU A 782 -21.39 -13.05 -6.03
N PHE A 783 -20.40 -13.94 -5.98
CA PHE A 783 -20.51 -15.21 -5.29
C PHE A 783 -19.31 -15.50 -4.35
N PRO A 784 -19.28 -14.89 -3.15
CA PRO A 784 -18.43 -15.35 -2.05
C PRO A 784 -18.85 -16.75 -1.61
N THR A 785 -17.87 -17.66 -1.48
CA THR A 785 -18.19 -19.04 -1.11
C THR A 785 -17.09 -19.74 -0.30
N TYR A 786 -17.50 -20.67 0.56
CA TYR A 786 -16.70 -21.74 1.11
C TYR A 786 -17.34 -23.05 0.61
N TRP A 787 -17.13 -23.34 -0.68
CA TRP A 787 -17.82 -24.43 -1.36
C TRP A 787 -17.16 -25.77 -1.06
N PHE A 788 -17.95 -26.76 -0.65
CA PHE A 788 -17.49 -28.12 -0.41
C PHE A 788 -17.80 -28.97 -1.65
N ASP A 789 -16.77 -29.44 -2.37
CA ASP A 789 -16.96 -30.22 -3.59
C ASP A 789 -17.71 -31.54 -3.36
N ASP A 790 -18.93 -31.65 -3.90
CA ASP A 790 -19.45 -32.94 -4.34
C ASP A 790 -18.80 -33.31 -5.68
N ILE A 791 -18.52 -34.59 -5.88
CA ILE A 791 -17.91 -35.07 -7.12
C ILE A 791 -18.93 -35.22 -8.26
N VAL A 792 -20.21 -35.52 -7.94
CA VAL A 792 -21.23 -35.88 -8.95
C VAL A 792 -21.57 -34.69 -9.84
N VAL A 793 -22.25 -33.66 -9.32
CA VAL A 793 -22.74 -32.51 -10.11
C VAL A 793 -22.42 -31.13 -9.52
N LEU A 794 -22.07 -31.06 -8.23
CA LEU A 794 -21.83 -29.82 -7.48
C LEU A 794 -20.34 -29.61 -7.19
N ASN A 795 -19.48 -29.74 -8.20
CA ASN A 795 -18.10 -29.29 -8.12
C ASN A 795 -18.03 -27.77 -8.38
N ALA A 796 -17.23 -27.04 -7.60
CA ALA A 796 -17.17 -25.58 -7.59
C ALA A 796 -17.07 -24.96 -9.00
N VAL A 797 -15.96 -25.16 -9.71
CA VAL A 797 -15.72 -24.47 -11.00
C VAL A 797 -16.65 -24.95 -12.13
N GLU A 798 -17.07 -26.21 -12.07
CA GLU A 798 -18.04 -26.79 -13.00
C GLU A 798 -19.41 -26.13 -12.83
N PHE A 799 -19.95 -26.12 -11.61
CA PHE A 799 -21.28 -25.58 -11.31
C PHE A 799 -21.32 -24.06 -11.46
N GLN A 800 -20.27 -23.33 -11.02
CA GLN A 800 -20.18 -21.87 -11.19
C GLN A 800 -20.23 -21.46 -12.66
N GLN A 801 -19.46 -22.10 -13.54
CA GLN A 801 -19.52 -21.85 -14.99
C GLN A 801 -20.90 -22.20 -15.56
N SER A 802 -21.43 -23.36 -15.16
CA SER A 802 -22.71 -23.87 -15.62
C SER A 802 -23.87 -22.92 -15.30
N TRP A 803 -23.88 -22.42 -14.07
CA TRP A 803 -24.89 -21.51 -13.56
C TRP A 803 -24.88 -20.17 -14.31
N ALA A 804 -23.70 -19.61 -14.58
CA ALA A 804 -23.53 -18.37 -15.34
C ALA A 804 -24.12 -18.49 -16.76
N ILE A 805 -23.80 -19.58 -17.47
CA ILE A 805 -24.28 -19.85 -18.83
C ILE A 805 -25.81 -20.07 -18.84
N THR A 806 -26.33 -20.94 -17.96
CA THR A 806 -27.76 -21.30 -17.92
C THR A 806 -28.67 -20.12 -17.52
N ASN A 807 -28.17 -19.19 -16.70
CA ASN A 807 -28.92 -18.01 -16.29
C ASN A 807 -28.63 -16.74 -17.11
N GLY A 808 -27.63 -16.77 -18.00
CA GLY A 808 -27.36 -15.66 -18.93
C GLY A 808 -26.76 -14.41 -18.27
N VAL A 809 -26.03 -14.59 -17.16
CA VAL A 809 -25.38 -13.52 -16.39
C VAL A 809 -23.92 -13.84 -16.15
N ASN A 810 -23.08 -12.81 -16.00
CA ASN A 810 -21.69 -13.02 -15.62
C ASN A 810 -21.63 -13.47 -14.16
N LEU A 811 -20.66 -14.31 -13.79
CA LEU A 811 -20.49 -14.77 -12.40
C LEU A 811 -19.04 -14.57 -11.95
N LEU A 812 -18.87 -13.89 -10.83
CA LEU A 812 -17.59 -13.76 -10.14
C LEU A 812 -17.65 -14.67 -8.91
N ALA A 813 -16.82 -15.71 -8.86
CA ALA A 813 -16.74 -16.65 -7.74
C ALA A 813 -15.40 -16.49 -6.99
N ALA A 814 -15.47 -16.24 -5.69
CA ALA A 814 -14.32 -16.20 -4.80
C ALA A 814 -14.50 -17.28 -3.71
N ASN A 815 -13.68 -18.34 -3.77
CA ASN A 815 -13.79 -19.49 -2.90
C ASN A 815 -12.73 -19.50 -1.79
N THR A 816 -13.02 -20.18 -0.68
CA THR A 816 -12.04 -20.48 0.36
C THR A 816 -11.07 -21.55 -0.13
N HIS A 817 -9.77 -21.35 0.08
CA HIS A 817 -8.72 -22.31 -0.26
C HIS A 817 -8.39 -23.21 0.94
N ALA A 818 -9.15 -24.30 1.07
CA ALA A 818 -8.96 -25.36 2.06
C ALA A 818 -9.13 -26.77 1.40
N PRO A 819 -8.10 -27.26 0.67
CA PRO A 819 -8.08 -28.58 0.05
C PRO A 819 -8.50 -29.73 0.97
N GLY A 820 -8.20 -29.64 2.28
CA GLY A 820 -8.57 -30.66 3.28
C GLY A 820 -10.06 -30.80 3.55
N SER A 821 -10.86 -29.82 3.14
CA SER A 821 -12.32 -29.90 3.13
C SER A 821 -12.91 -30.09 1.72
N GLY A 822 -12.08 -30.24 0.68
CA GLY A 822 -12.52 -30.19 -0.71
C GLY A 822 -12.99 -28.80 -1.16
N SER A 823 -12.48 -27.74 -0.51
CA SER A 823 -12.79 -26.35 -0.85
C SER A 823 -11.63 -25.72 -1.60
N LEU A 824 -11.83 -25.54 -2.90
CA LEU A 824 -11.08 -24.67 -3.81
C LEU A 824 -11.91 -24.55 -5.10
N GLY A 825 -11.58 -23.59 -5.96
CA GLY A 825 -12.30 -23.39 -7.21
C GLY A 825 -12.97 -22.02 -7.24
N SER A 826 -12.25 -21.06 -7.82
CA SER A 826 -12.64 -19.67 -7.98
C SER A 826 -12.45 -19.27 -9.44
N GLY A 827 -13.22 -18.29 -9.92
CA GLY A 827 -13.15 -17.88 -11.31
C GLY A 827 -14.03 -16.71 -11.69
N ILE A 828 -13.84 -16.23 -12.92
CA ILE A 828 -14.63 -15.18 -13.56
C ILE A 828 -15.23 -15.80 -14.82
N TYR A 829 -16.56 -15.87 -14.85
CA TYR A 829 -17.33 -16.57 -15.87
C TYR A 829 -18.17 -15.56 -16.67
N SER A 830 -17.95 -15.53 -17.98
CA SER A 830 -18.78 -14.81 -18.95
C SER A 830 -20.09 -15.56 -19.19
N ARG A 831 -21.21 -14.82 -19.28
CA ARG A 831 -22.52 -15.36 -19.65
C ARG A 831 -22.54 -16.11 -20.99
N ALA A 832 -21.62 -15.77 -21.90
CA ALA A 832 -21.53 -16.35 -23.25
C ALA A 832 -20.37 -17.35 -23.39
N ASP A 833 -19.19 -16.98 -22.89
CA ASP A 833 -17.93 -17.69 -23.17
C ASP A 833 -17.56 -18.73 -22.09
N GLY A 834 -18.26 -18.74 -20.95
CA GLY A 834 -17.89 -19.54 -19.79
C GLY A 834 -16.67 -18.96 -19.06
N ALA A 835 -15.79 -19.82 -18.55
CA ALA A 835 -14.65 -19.38 -17.74
C ALA A 835 -13.63 -18.57 -18.55
N LEU A 836 -13.48 -17.28 -18.22
CA LEU A 836 -12.44 -16.41 -18.76
C LEU A 836 -11.10 -16.61 -18.03
N VAL A 837 -11.18 -16.82 -16.72
CA VAL A 837 -10.05 -17.24 -15.88
C VAL A 837 -10.60 -18.03 -14.69
N TYR A 838 -9.94 -19.13 -14.31
CA TYR A 838 -10.29 -19.91 -13.13
C TYR A 838 -9.06 -20.59 -12.54
N THR A 839 -9.15 -20.95 -11.26
CA THR A 839 -8.16 -21.77 -10.54
C THR A 839 -8.82 -23.08 -10.12
N TYR A 840 -8.09 -24.18 -10.22
CA TYR A 840 -8.47 -25.43 -9.58
C TYR A 840 -7.23 -26.29 -9.33
N GLU A 841 -6.38 -25.86 -8.38
CA GLU A 841 -5.16 -26.57 -7.98
C GLU A 841 -5.01 -26.61 -6.45
N PRO A 842 -4.93 -27.80 -5.81
CA PRO A 842 -4.84 -27.94 -4.35
C PRO A 842 -3.40 -27.72 -3.87
N ASP A 843 -2.93 -26.47 -3.95
CA ASP A 843 -1.55 -26.08 -3.66
C ASP A 843 -1.33 -25.47 -2.27
N GLY A 844 -2.41 -25.21 -1.52
CA GLY A 844 -2.36 -24.60 -0.20
C GLY A 844 -2.10 -23.09 -0.24
N LYS A 845 -2.54 -22.37 -1.29
CA LYS A 845 -2.17 -20.96 -1.49
C LYS A 845 -3.31 -20.04 -1.92
N SER A 846 -3.24 -18.79 -1.46
CA SER A 846 -4.13 -17.71 -1.88
C SER A 846 -3.78 -17.22 -3.30
N LYS A 847 -4.79 -17.05 -4.15
CA LYS A 847 -4.64 -16.67 -5.56
C LYS A 847 -5.61 -15.55 -5.91
N LEU A 848 -5.10 -14.52 -6.56
CA LEU A 848 -5.86 -13.45 -7.19
C LEU A 848 -6.01 -13.75 -8.69
N LEU A 849 -7.25 -13.70 -9.18
CA LEU A 849 -7.59 -13.91 -10.58
C LEU A 849 -8.24 -12.64 -11.13
N ILE A 850 -7.84 -12.21 -12.33
CA ILE A 850 -8.34 -10.99 -12.98
C ILE A 850 -8.67 -11.27 -14.44
N ALA A 851 -9.79 -10.73 -14.94
CA ALA A 851 -10.20 -10.77 -16.34
C ALA A 851 -11.09 -9.55 -16.70
N ASN A 852 -11.21 -9.25 -17.99
CA ASN A 852 -12.19 -8.28 -18.48
C ASN A 852 -13.54 -8.96 -18.72
N LEU A 853 -14.64 -8.30 -18.37
CA LEU A 853 -16.01 -8.70 -18.70
C LEU A 853 -16.70 -7.65 -19.58
N PRO A 854 -17.49 -8.05 -20.59
CA PRO A 854 -18.19 -7.10 -21.44
C PRO A 854 -19.34 -6.42 -20.70
N ILE A 855 -19.52 -5.12 -20.93
CA ILE A 855 -20.69 -4.33 -20.48
C ILE A 855 -21.85 -4.51 -21.48
N LYS A 856 -21.55 -4.84 -22.74
CA LYS A 856 -22.53 -5.13 -23.80
C LYS A 856 -22.13 -6.38 -24.56
N ASP A 857 -23.10 -7.22 -24.88
CA ASP A 857 -22.88 -8.45 -25.65
C ASP A 857 -22.18 -8.19 -26.99
N ASN A 858 -21.37 -9.17 -27.42
CA ASN A 858 -20.55 -9.13 -28.65
C ASN A 858 -19.45 -8.05 -28.71
N SER A 859 -19.15 -7.38 -27.59
CA SER A 859 -18.00 -6.47 -27.50
C SER A 859 -16.67 -7.23 -27.60
N LYS A 860 -15.77 -6.80 -28.50
CA LYS A 860 -14.40 -7.35 -28.55
C LYS A 860 -13.56 -6.73 -27.44
N ILE A 861 -13.39 -7.47 -26.35
CA ILE A 861 -12.63 -7.03 -25.18
C ILE A 861 -11.18 -7.55 -25.23
N PRO A 862 -10.18 -6.78 -24.74
CA PRO A 862 -8.81 -7.28 -24.63
C PRO A 862 -8.74 -8.42 -23.61
N ASP A 863 -8.04 -9.51 -23.95
CA ASP A 863 -7.72 -10.54 -22.97
C ASP A 863 -6.56 -10.07 -22.08
N ILE A 864 -6.84 -9.93 -20.79
CA ILE A 864 -5.86 -9.63 -19.72
C ILE A 864 -5.89 -10.70 -18.63
N SER A 865 -6.47 -11.87 -18.94
CA SER A 865 -6.66 -12.97 -17.99
C SER A 865 -5.34 -13.29 -17.30
N SER A 866 -5.34 -13.18 -15.97
CA SER A 866 -4.12 -13.41 -15.19
C SER A 866 -4.42 -13.96 -13.82
N MET A 867 -3.49 -14.78 -13.34
CA MET A 867 -3.50 -15.38 -12.01
C MET A 867 -2.22 -15.00 -11.28
N THR A 868 -2.32 -14.70 -9.99
CA THR A 868 -1.21 -14.21 -9.18
C THR A 868 -1.34 -14.76 -7.76
N GLU A 869 -0.32 -15.45 -7.29
CA GLU A 869 -0.22 -15.92 -5.91
C GLU A 869 0.04 -14.73 -4.99
N ILE A 870 -0.76 -14.58 -3.93
CA ILE A 870 -0.67 -13.45 -3.00
C ILE A 870 -0.17 -13.94 -1.64
N VAL A 871 0.87 -13.27 -1.15
CA VAL A 871 1.37 -13.35 0.23
C VAL A 871 1.46 -11.93 0.79
N PRO A 872 1.53 -11.70 2.12
CA PRO A 872 1.35 -10.36 2.69
C PRO A 872 2.26 -9.28 2.10
N ASP A 873 3.51 -9.64 1.79
CA ASP A 873 4.53 -8.70 1.33
C ASP A 873 4.81 -8.78 -0.18
N ASP A 874 4.25 -9.76 -0.92
CA ASP A 874 4.66 -10.08 -2.31
C ASP A 874 3.50 -10.60 -3.18
N ALA A 875 3.67 -10.56 -4.51
CA ALA A 875 2.67 -10.98 -5.48
C ALA A 875 3.35 -11.67 -6.68
N ILE A 876 3.18 -12.99 -6.78
CA ILE A 876 3.98 -13.84 -7.67
C ILE A 876 3.10 -14.29 -8.86
N PRO A 877 3.43 -13.94 -10.11
CA PRO A 877 2.69 -14.40 -11.29
C PRO A 877 2.64 -15.93 -11.36
N LYS A 878 1.48 -16.50 -11.71
CA LYS A 878 1.26 -17.95 -11.64
C LYS A 878 0.56 -18.50 -12.87
N ILE A 879 0.98 -19.71 -13.25
CA ILE A 879 0.36 -20.57 -14.26
C ILE A 879 0.12 -21.91 -13.57
N GLU A 880 -1.09 -22.47 -13.71
CA GLU A 880 -1.42 -23.79 -13.17
C GLU A 880 -1.03 -24.91 -14.15
N THR A 881 -0.41 -25.97 -13.63
CA THR A 881 -0.02 -27.16 -14.39
C THR A 881 -0.90 -28.37 -14.05
N GLY A 882 -1.64 -28.31 -12.94
CA GLY A 882 -2.37 -29.45 -12.38
C GLY A 882 -1.44 -30.55 -11.87
N GLU A 883 -0.15 -30.28 -11.66
CA GLU A 883 0.82 -31.27 -11.15
C GLU A 883 0.65 -31.55 -9.65
N LYS A 884 -0.12 -30.71 -8.93
CA LYS A 884 -0.39 -30.88 -7.49
C LYS A 884 -1.48 -31.90 -7.17
N PHE A 885 -2.18 -32.43 -8.16
CA PHE A 885 -3.16 -33.50 -7.92
C PHE A 885 -2.47 -34.81 -7.54
N PRO A 886 -2.90 -35.49 -6.46
CA PRO A 886 -2.31 -36.77 -6.05
C PRO A 886 -2.58 -37.87 -7.08
N GLU A 887 -1.53 -38.54 -7.56
CA GLU A 887 -1.63 -39.53 -8.64
C GLU A 887 -2.42 -40.82 -8.29
N ASN A 888 -2.58 -41.13 -6.99
CA ASN A 888 -3.15 -42.40 -6.49
C ASN A 888 -4.07 -42.14 -5.28
N SER A 889 -5.31 -41.69 -5.51
CA SER A 889 -6.03 -40.88 -4.52
C SER A 889 -7.43 -41.33 -4.08
N TYR A 890 -7.78 -42.63 -4.08
CA TYR A 890 -9.00 -43.03 -3.35
C TYR A 890 -8.73 -43.27 -1.86
N GLU A 891 -7.91 -44.28 -1.52
CA GLU A 891 -7.63 -44.64 -0.11
C GLU A 891 -7.00 -43.50 0.72
N LYS A 892 -6.26 -42.60 0.07
CA LYS A 892 -5.62 -41.44 0.74
C LYS A 892 -6.56 -40.25 0.92
N SER A 893 -7.55 -40.05 0.06
CA SER A 893 -8.48 -38.91 0.13
C SER A 893 -9.80 -39.24 0.83
N ALA A 894 -10.18 -40.52 0.94
CA ALA A 894 -11.35 -40.97 1.70
C ALA A 894 -11.06 -41.06 3.21
N GLY A 895 -11.08 -39.91 3.90
CA GLY A 895 -10.89 -39.80 5.35
C GLY A 895 -10.63 -38.36 5.79
N PRO A 896 -10.59 -38.06 7.11
CA PRO A 896 -10.30 -36.72 7.60
C PRO A 896 -8.90 -36.26 7.16
N ALA A 897 -8.76 -34.96 6.87
CA ALA A 897 -7.47 -34.35 6.58
C ALA A 897 -6.55 -34.36 7.81
N ILE A 898 -5.26 -34.59 7.58
CA ILE A 898 -4.20 -34.36 8.56
C ILE A 898 -3.77 -32.88 8.50
N ASP A 899 -3.68 -32.32 7.30
CA ASP A 899 -3.44 -30.90 7.04
C ASP A 899 -4.52 -30.34 6.10
N ASN A 900 -5.27 -29.33 6.57
CA ASN A 900 -6.34 -28.70 5.82
C ASN A 900 -5.90 -27.97 4.53
N TYR A 901 -4.59 -27.74 4.36
CA TYR A 901 -4.02 -27.02 3.22
C TYR A 901 -3.17 -27.88 2.28
N ALA A 902 -2.77 -29.09 2.70
CA ALA A 902 -1.92 -29.98 1.91
C ALA A 902 -2.62 -31.28 1.47
N ASP A 903 -3.58 -31.78 2.26
CA ASP A 903 -4.26 -33.04 1.95
C ASP A 903 -5.54 -32.80 1.14
N TYR A 904 -5.53 -32.87 -0.20
CA TYR A 904 -6.79 -32.77 -0.95
C TYR A 904 -7.78 -33.90 -0.59
N ARG A 905 -8.95 -33.51 -0.08
CA ARG A 905 -10.10 -34.38 0.24
C ARG A 905 -11.27 -34.07 -0.68
N TYR A 906 -12.19 -35.03 -0.77
CA TYR A 906 -13.46 -34.88 -1.47
C TYR A 906 -14.49 -35.83 -0.84
N PHE A 907 -15.77 -35.48 -0.92
CA PHE A 907 -16.85 -36.30 -0.37
C PHE A 907 -17.15 -37.49 -1.28
N LYS A 908 -17.52 -38.66 -0.73
CA LYS A 908 -17.85 -39.83 -1.54
C LYS A 908 -19.15 -39.60 -2.32
N SER A 909 -19.13 -39.91 -3.62
CA SER A 909 -20.30 -39.78 -4.49
C SER A 909 -21.42 -40.75 -4.15
N GLN A 910 -22.67 -40.27 -4.13
CA GLN A 910 -23.86 -41.05 -3.79
C GLN A 910 -24.59 -41.61 -5.03
N PHE A 911 -23.87 -42.29 -5.93
CA PHE A 911 -24.48 -42.94 -7.09
C PHE A 911 -25.39 -44.14 -6.76
N GLU A 912 -25.56 -44.50 -5.49
CA GLU A 912 -26.40 -45.63 -5.06
C GLU A 912 -27.89 -45.47 -5.45
N ASN A 913 -28.35 -44.23 -5.60
CA ASN A 913 -29.73 -43.91 -6.01
C ASN A 913 -29.89 -43.74 -7.54
N TYR A 914 -28.81 -43.83 -8.31
CA TYR A 914 -28.79 -43.56 -9.75
C TYR A 914 -28.97 -44.85 -10.56
N THR A 915 -29.63 -44.74 -11.71
CA THR A 915 -29.65 -45.82 -12.70
C THR A 915 -28.38 -45.76 -13.54
N LEU A 916 -27.49 -46.74 -13.38
CA LEU A 916 -26.17 -46.78 -14.00
C LEU A 916 -26.11 -47.74 -15.19
N THR A 917 -25.52 -47.29 -16.31
CA THR A 917 -25.24 -48.11 -17.50
C THR A 917 -23.77 -47.95 -17.90
N LYS A 918 -23.01 -49.05 -17.87
CA LYS A 918 -21.58 -49.06 -18.22
C LYS A 918 -21.35 -48.94 -19.73
N LEU A 919 -20.28 -48.25 -20.13
CA LEU A 919 -19.79 -48.24 -21.50
C LEU A 919 -18.97 -49.53 -21.76
N GLU A 920 -19.43 -50.38 -22.68
CA GLU A 920 -18.82 -51.68 -23.00
C GLU A 920 -17.99 -51.69 -24.30
N LYS A 921 -18.04 -50.60 -25.09
CA LYS A 921 -17.42 -50.50 -26.42
C LYS A 921 -16.80 -49.11 -26.62
N PRO A 922 -15.78 -48.95 -27.49
CA PRO A 922 -15.19 -47.64 -27.77
C PRO A 922 -16.15 -46.61 -28.38
N SER A 923 -17.24 -47.05 -29.01
CA SER A 923 -18.32 -46.20 -29.53
C SER A 923 -19.67 -46.90 -29.44
N GLY A 924 -20.74 -46.13 -29.35
CA GLY A 924 -22.11 -46.64 -29.36
C GLY A 924 -23.16 -45.63 -28.93
N GLU A 925 -24.40 -46.11 -28.90
CA GLU A 925 -25.57 -45.42 -28.35
C GLU A 925 -26.10 -46.26 -27.18
N ILE A 926 -26.31 -45.63 -26.02
CA ILE A 926 -26.86 -46.27 -24.82
C ILE A 926 -27.90 -45.36 -24.14
N GLN A 927 -28.74 -45.93 -23.29
CA GLN A 927 -29.77 -45.20 -22.55
C GLN A 927 -29.85 -45.69 -21.10
N ALA A 928 -30.10 -44.77 -20.16
CA ALA A 928 -30.38 -45.04 -18.75
C ALA A 928 -31.61 -44.24 -18.33
N CYS A 929 -32.54 -44.82 -17.56
CA CYS A 929 -33.76 -44.11 -17.14
C CYS A 929 -34.04 -44.29 -15.65
N SER A 930 -34.36 -43.19 -14.96
CA SER A 930 -34.91 -43.19 -13.61
C SER A 930 -36.36 -42.71 -13.65
N SER A 931 -37.29 -43.63 -13.37
CA SER A 931 -38.73 -43.41 -13.53
C SER A 931 -39.10 -42.95 -14.97
N GLU A 932 -39.70 -41.76 -15.14
CA GLU A 932 -40.05 -41.21 -16.46
C GLU A 932 -38.91 -40.41 -17.13
N PHE A 933 -37.82 -40.15 -16.40
CA PHE A 933 -36.68 -39.38 -16.88
C PHE A 933 -35.62 -40.32 -17.46
N CYS A 934 -35.19 -40.04 -18.68
CA CYS A 934 -34.33 -40.87 -19.49
C CYS A 934 -33.18 -40.06 -20.08
N CYS A 935 -31.98 -40.59 -19.90
CA CYS A 935 -30.74 -40.16 -20.47
C CYS A 935 -30.37 -41.00 -21.68
N SER A 936 -30.10 -40.36 -22.81
CA SER A 936 -29.54 -40.99 -24.00
C SER A 936 -28.12 -40.47 -24.24
N LEU A 937 -27.20 -41.37 -24.58
CA LEU A 937 -25.80 -41.04 -24.84
C LEU A 937 -25.36 -41.67 -26.15
N ALA A 938 -24.96 -40.85 -27.12
CA ALA A 938 -24.15 -41.29 -28.26
C ALA A 938 -22.69 -40.87 -28.03
N TYR A 939 -21.73 -41.75 -28.28
CA TYR A 939 -20.33 -41.45 -28.00
C TYR A 939 -19.34 -42.19 -28.91
N SER A 940 -18.14 -41.62 -29.05
CA SER A 940 -16.98 -42.25 -29.67
C SER A 940 -15.69 -41.88 -28.93
N THR A 941 -14.84 -42.88 -28.69
CA THR A 941 -13.53 -42.74 -28.05
C THR A 941 -12.43 -43.25 -28.99
N GLN A 942 -11.21 -42.75 -28.81
CA GLN A 942 -10.03 -43.35 -29.46
C GLN A 942 -9.82 -44.77 -28.92
N HIS A 943 -9.72 -44.88 -27.59
CA HIS A 943 -9.59 -46.13 -26.84
C HIS A 943 -10.30 -46.01 -25.49
N LEU A 944 -11.30 -46.85 -25.24
CA LEU A 944 -11.93 -47.00 -23.93
C LEU A 944 -11.02 -47.85 -23.03
N GLN A 945 -10.28 -47.20 -22.13
CA GLN A 945 -9.27 -47.83 -21.28
C GLN A 945 -9.72 -47.97 -19.81
N GLU A 946 -10.80 -47.31 -19.45
CA GLU A 946 -11.25 -47.11 -18.06
C GLU A 946 -12.77 -47.27 -17.99
N ASP A 947 -13.26 -47.49 -16.77
CA ASP A 947 -14.68 -47.64 -16.52
C ASP A 947 -15.40 -46.28 -16.57
N PHE A 948 -16.28 -46.14 -17.56
CA PHE A 948 -17.22 -45.01 -17.69
C PHE A 948 -18.66 -45.51 -17.59
N TYR A 949 -19.51 -44.71 -16.97
CA TYR A 949 -20.93 -45.01 -16.80
C TYR A 949 -21.78 -43.80 -17.21
N LEU A 950 -22.87 -44.07 -17.92
CA LEU A 950 -24.01 -43.17 -18.02
C LEU A 950 -24.88 -43.38 -16.78
N ALA A 951 -25.19 -42.30 -16.07
CA ALA A 951 -26.02 -42.30 -14.88
C ALA A 951 -27.24 -41.39 -15.09
N ALA A 952 -28.42 -41.88 -14.71
CA ALA A 952 -29.68 -41.13 -14.72
C ALA A 952 -30.31 -41.12 -13.32
N TYR A 953 -30.70 -39.95 -12.84
CA TYR A 953 -31.42 -39.76 -11.57
C TYR A 953 -32.55 -38.74 -11.74
N ASN A 954 -33.61 -38.92 -10.96
CA ASN A 954 -34.77 -38.05 -10.89
C ASN A 954 -35.39 -38.25 -9.51
N GLY A 955 -35.34 -37.24 -8.64
CA GLY A 955 -35.88 -37.35 -7.30
C GLY A 955 -35.49 -36.22 -6.36
N LEU A 956 -35.89 -36.40 -5.10
CA LEU A 956 -35.55 -35.53 -4.00
C LEU A 956 -34.20 -35.95 -3.42
N ASN A 957 -33.20 -35.07 -3.48
CA ASN A 957 -32.00 -35.16 -2.68
C ASN A 957 -32.29 -34.73 -1.25
N ASP A 958 -31.60 -35.35 -0.29
CA ASP A 958 -31.71 -35.02 1.12
C ASP A 958 -30.33 -35.07 1.80
N VAL A 959 -29.86 -33.90 2.27
CA VAL A 959 -28.66 -33.79 3.09
C VAL A 959 -29.05 -33.79 4.57
N LYS A 960 -28.89 -34.97 5.19
CA LYS A 960 -29.04 -35.25 6.64
C LYS A 960 -30.45 -35.05 7.23
N ASN A 961 -31.52 -35.15 6.43
CA ASN A 961 -32.90 -34.83 6.77
C ASN A 961 -33.09 -33.33 7.10
N TYR A 962 -32.35 -32.47 6.39
CA TYR A 962 -32.35 -31.02 6.67
C TYR A 962 -32.44 -30.16 5.41
N PHE A 963 -31.51 -30.32 4.46
CA PHE A 963 -31.62 -29.65 3.15
C PHE A 963 -32.19 -30.62 2.14
N GLN A 964 -33.34 -30.27 1.57
CA GLN A 964 -34.04 -31.10 0.60
C GLN A 964 -34.29 -30.30 -0.68
N TRP A 965 -33.97 -30.87 -1.83
CA TRP A 965 -34.22 -30.24 -3.13
C TRP A 965 -34.41 -31.29 -4.22
N TYR A 966 -35.15 -30.95 -5.27
CA TYR A 966 -35.51 -31.86 -6.35
C TYR A 966 -34.64 -31.64 -7.58
N GLU A 967 -34.04 -32.71 -8.09
CA GLU A 967 -33.20 -32.67 -9.28
C GLU A 967 -33.44 -33.82 -10.25
N GLU A 968 -33.16 -33.52 -11.51
CA GLU A 968 -33.04 -34.47 -12.61
C GLU A 968 -31.56 -34.43 -13.03
N VAL A 969 -30.86 -35.56 -13.09
CA VAL A 969 -29.42 -35.59 -13.38
C VAL A 969 -29.12 -36.59 -14.48
N CYS A 970 -28.43 -36.11 -15.51
CA CYS A 970 -27.97 -36.90 -16.63
C CYS A 970 -26.47 -36.74 -16.77
N ILE A 971 -25.69 -37.81 -16.61
CA ILE A 971 -24.24 -37.67 -16.54
C ILE A 971 -23.47 -38.89 -17.05
N LEU A 972 -22.49 -38.65 -17.91
CA LEU A 972 -21.40 -39.56 -18.25
C LEU A 972 -20.21 -39.23 -17.36
N THR A 973 -19.69 -40.20 -16.61
CA THR A 973 -18.50 -40.00 -15.76
C THR A 973 -17.57 -41.20 -15.78
N ARG A 974 -16.26 -40.96 -15.58
CA ARG A 974 -15.33 -42.01 -15.14
C ARG A 974 -15.66 -42.37 -13.68
N CYS A 975 -15.73 -43.66 -13.37
CA CYS A 975 -15.80 -44.12 -11.98
C CYS A 975 -15.40 -45.59 -11.85
N ASP A 976 -14.72 -45.94 -10.76
CA ASP A 976 -14.25 -47.29 -10.49
C ASP A 976 -15.19 -47.99 -9.46
N PRO A 977 -15.39 -49.31 -9.52
CA PRO A 977 -16.21 -50.06 -8.57
C PRO A 977 -15.50 -50.29 -7.22
N LEU A 978 -16.26 -50.42 -6.14
CA LEU A 978 -15.76 -50.79 -4.80
C LEU A 978 -16.79 -51.67 -4.07
N ASP A 979 -16.33 -52.62 -3.27
CA ASP A 979 -17.16 -53.48 -2.39
C ASP A 979 -18.34 -54.16 -3.11
N GLY A 980 -18.17 -54.45 -4.41
CA GLY A 980 -19.18 -55.07 -5.26
C GLY A 980 -20.26 -54.12 -5.81
N LYS A 981 -20.23 -52.83 -5.45
CA LYS A 981 -21.08 -51.79 -6.05
C LYS A 981 -20.37 -51.14 -7.26
N PRO A 982 -21.07 -50.90 -8.38
CA PRO A 982 -20.52 -50.13 -9.50
C PRO A 982 -20.40 -48.64 -9.16
N CYS A 983 -19.47 -47.94 -9.82
CA CYS A 983 -19.36 -46.47 -9.80
C CYS A 983 -19.32 -45.84 -8.38
N VAL A 984 -18.50 -46.39 -7.47
CA VAL A 984 -18.38 -45.86 -6.10
C VAL A 984 -17.24 -44.86 -5.97
N LEU A 985 -16.14 -45.09 -6.69
CA LEU A 985 -14.97 -44.25 -6.68
C LEU A 985 -15.07 -43.30 -7.87
N GLN A 986 -14.95 -41.99 -7.66
CA GLN A 986 -14.67 -41.06 -8.77
C GLN A 986 -13.20 -40.65 -8.71
N PRO A 987 -12.36 -41.09 -9.66
CA PRO A 987 -10.97 -40.70 -9.78
C PRO A 987 -10.84 -39.24 -10.22
N LEU A 988 -9.72 -38.60 -9.92
CA LEU A 988 -9.47 -37.22 -10.34
C LEU A 988 -8.84 -37.12 -11.74
N THR A 989 -8.38 -38.24 -12.31
CA THR A 989 -7.72 -38.29 -13.62
C THR A 989 -8.44 -39.25 -14.55
N SER A 990 -8.19 -39.14 -15.85
CA SER A 990 -8.56 -40.13 -16.87
C SER A 990 -7.45 -40.25 -17.92
N LYS A 991 -7.49 -41.36 -18.67
CA LYS A 991 -6.69 -41.71 -19.85
C LYS A 991 -7.56 -41.91 -21.11
N THR A 992 -8.87 -41.89 -20.97
CA THR A 992 -9.83 -42.16 -22.04
C THR A 992 -10.15 -40.88 -22.82
N VAL A 993 -9.65 -40.80 -24.06
CA VAL A 993 -9.91 -39.67 -24.95
C VAL A 993 -11.20 -39.92 -25.74
N PHE A 994 -12.20 -39.07 -25.53
CA PHE A 994 -13.42 -39.03 -26.34
C PHE A 994 -13.20 -38.15 -27.56
N GLN A 995 -13.66 -38.62 -28.73
CA GLN A 995 -13.68 -37.83 -29.97
C GLN A 995 -14.97 -37.02 -30.06
N ALA A 996 -16.09 -37.63 -29.68
CA ALA A 996 -17.40 -37.00 -29.62
C ALA A 996 -18.26 -37.60 -28.51
N VAL A 997 -19.09 -36.77 -27.88
CA VAL A 997 -20.13 -37.13 -26.91
C VAL A 997 -21.38 -36.31 -27.21
N GLU A 998 -22.53 -36.95 -27.37
CA GLU A 998 -23.83 -36.30 -27.41
C GLU A 998 -24.69 -36.88 -26.28
N LEU A 999 -24.97 -36.07 -25.26
CA LEU A 999 -25.76 -36.42 -24.09
C LEU A 999 -27.12 -35.71 -24.16
N LYS A 1000 -28.20 -36.47 -24.05
CA LYS A 1000 -29.58 -35.98 -24.14
C LYS A 1000 -30.41 -36.40 -22.94
N GLY A 1001 -31.30 -35.51 -22.49
CA GLY A 1001 -32.29 -35.82 -21.45
C GLY A 1001 -33.64 -35.16 -21.71
N ASN A 1002 -34.72 -35.82 -21.30
CA ASN A 1002 -36.09 -35.30 -21.33
C ASN A 1002 -36.44 -34.55 -20.03
N PHE A 1003 -35.64 -33.54 -19.70
CA PHE A 1003 -35.80 -32.74 -18.48
C PHE A 1003 -37.17 -32.06 -18.42
N LYS A 1004 -37.79 -32.11 -17.24
CA LYS A 1004 -38.95 -31.28 -16.87
C LYS A 1004 -38.49 -30.01 -16.13
N ALA A 1005 -37.27 -30.02 -15.57
CA ALA A 1005 -36.61 -28.85 -15.02
C ALA A 1005 -36.54 -27.69 -16.01
N LYS A 1006 -36.96 -26.48 -15.60
CA LYS A 1006 -36.85 -25.27 -16.44
C LYS A 1006 -35.40 -24.83 -16.65
N ARG A 1007 -34.55 -25.00 -15.63
CA ARG A 1007 -33.13 -24.64 -15.66
C ARG A 1007 -32.30 -25.93 -15.65
N VAL A 1008 -31.53 -26.15 -16.72
CA VAL A 1008 -30.58 -27.26 -16.81
C VAL A 1008 -29.17 -26.73 -16.94
N TYR A 1009 -28.28 -27.23 -16.09
CA TYR A 1009 -26.91 -26.79 -15.87
C TYR A 1009 -25.94 -27.77 -16.56
N PRO A 1010 -25.34 -27.41 -17.72
CA PRO A 1010 -24.36 -28.23 -18.44
C PRO A 1010 -22.95 -28.16 -17.83
N THR A 1011 -22.25 -29.30 -17.75
CA THR A 1011 -20.85 -29.38 -17.33
C THR A 1011 -20.05 -30.31 -18.24
N VAL A 1012 -18.82 -29.92 -18.57
CA VAL A 1012 -17.85 -30.72 -19.32
C VAL A 1012 -16.49 -30.52 -18.67
N SER A 1013 -15.92 -31.59 -18.10
CA SER A 1013 -14.61 -31.54 -17.47
C SER A 1013 -13.69 -32.66 -17.93
N MET A 1014 -12.44 -32.27 -18.10
CA MET A 1014 -11.30 -33.08 -18.48
C MET A 1014 -10.59 -33.62 -17.23
N THR A 1015 -9.60 -34.49 -17.46
CA THR A 1015 -8.67 -34.99 -16.45
C THR A 1015 -8.18 -33.86 -15.51
N LYS A 1016 -8.08 -34.15 -14.21
CA LYS A 1016 -7.78 -33.20 -13.12
C LYS A 1016 -8.87 -32.13 -12.89
N LYS A 1017 -10.14 -32.45 -13.18
CA LYS A 1017 -11.31 -31.55 -13.07
C LYS A 1017 -11.11 -30.20 -13.80
N ARG A 1018 -10.42 -30.23 -14.95
CA ARG A 1018 -10.20 -29.02 -15.75
C ARG A 1018 -11.40 -28.79 -16.65
N LEU A 1019 -11.94 -27.56 -16.68
CA LEU A 1019 -13.05 -27.21 -17.55
C LEU A 1019 -12.64 -27.41 -19.02
N ALA A 1020 -13.47 -28.08 -19.81
CA ALA A 1020 -13.25 -28.21 -21.25
C ALA A 1020 -13.45 -26.83 -21.92
N PRO A 1021 -12.61 -26.45 -22.91
CA PRO A 1021 -12.75 -25.17 -23.61
C PRO A 1021 -14.15 -25.02 -24.18
N LYS A 1022 -14.78 -23.84 -24.02
CA LYS A 1022 -16.18 -23.62 -24.45
C LYS A 1022 -16.40 -23.89 -25.95
N GLY A 1023 -15.38 -23.70 -26.78
CA GLY A 1023 -15.42 -24.02 -28.22
C GLY A 1023 -15.38 -25.51 -28.58
N GLU A 1024 -15.22 -26.41 -27.61
CA GLU A 1024 -15.30 -27.87 -27.79
C GLU A 1024 -16.68 -28.44 -27.40
N TRP A 1025 -17.61 -27.64 -26.87
CA TRP A 1025 -18.95 -28.12 -26.51
C TRP A 1025 -20.05 -27.07 -26.66
N ASP A 1026 -21.23 -27.54 -27.05
CA ASP A 1026 -22.44 -26.75 -27.16
C ASP A 1026 -23.57 -27.32 -26.30
N PHE A 1027 -24.50 -26.46 -25.90
CA PHE A 1027 -25.62 -26.79 -25.03
C PHE A 1027 -26.89 -26.11 -25.55
N ASN A 1028 -27.95 -26.90 -25.74
CA ASN A 1028 -29.23 -26.43 -26.22
C ASN A 1028 -30.36 -27.07 -25.42
N GLN A 1029 -31.26 -26.25 -24.90
CA GLN A 1029 -32.48 -26.67 -24.20
C GLN A 1029 -33.70 -26.17 -24.99
N ASN A 1030 -34.59 -27.09 -25.34
CA ASN A 1030 -35.89 -26.77 -25.93
C ASN A 1030 -37.02 -27.51 -25.19
N GLU A 1031 -38.28 -27.28 -25.58
CA GLU A 1031 -39.47 -27.86 -24.91
C GLU A 1031 -39.57 -29.39 -24.98
N VAL A 1032 -38.77 -30.06 -25.81
CA VAL A 1032 -38.86 -31.50 -26.11
C VAL A 1032 -37.64 -32.27 -25.59
N GLU A 1033 -36.45 -31.72 -25.79
CA GLU A 1033 -35.19 -32.35 -25.37
C GLU A 1033 -34.13 -31.31 -24.96
N THR A 1034 -33.28 -31.69 -24.01
CA THR A 1034 -32.05 -30.96 -23.68
C THR A 1034 -30.86 -31.74 -24.22
N ILE A 1035 -29.96 -31.07 -24.92
CA ILE A 1035 -28.80 -31.66 -25.60
C ILE A 1035 -27.53 -30.96 -25.14
N LEU A 1036 -26.52 -31.74 -24.77
CA LEU A 1036 -25.13 -31.31 -24.63
C LEU A 1036 -24.29 -32.12 -25.62
N ALA A 1037 -23.65 -31.42 -26.56
CA ALA A 1037 -22.73 -32.02 -27.52
C ALA A 1037 -21.30 -31.55 -27.22
N PHE A 1038 -20.36 -32.48 -27.07
CA PHE A 1038 -18.92 -32.24 -26.97
C PHE A 1038 -18.22 -32.89 -28.17
N GLN A 1039 -17.31 -32.13 -28.80
CA GLN A 1039 -16.51 -32.54 -29.92
C GLN A 1039 -15.05 -32.16 -29.62
N SER A 1040 -14.18 -33.15 -29.43
CA SER A 1040 -12.81 -32.86 -29.02
C SER A 1040 -11.99 -32.25 -30.14
N HIS A 1041 -11.19 -31.24 -29.79
CA HIS A 1041 -10.13 -30.68 -30.63
C HIS A 1041 -8.71 -31.02 -30.12
N SER A 1042 -8.59 -31.85 -29.08
CA SER A 1042 -7.32 -32.20 -28.43
C SER A 1042 -7.26 -33.68 -27.98
N ASP A 1043 -6.05 -34.18 -27.69
CA ASP A 1043 -5.86 -35.54 -27.14
C ASP A 1043 -5.99 -35.57 -25.60
N VAL A 1044 -6.74 -34.64 -25.00
CA VAL A 1044 -6.93 -34.57 -23.54
C VAL A 1044 -8.08 -35.50 -23.11
N PRO A 1045 -7.86 -36.40 -22.12
CA PRO A 1045 -8.92 -37.27 -21.62
C PRO A 1045 -10.06 -36.52 -20.93
N LEU A 1046 -11.31 -36.92 -21.20
CA LEU A 1046 -12.48 -36.46 -20.44
C LEU A 1046 -12.53 -37.13 -19.07
N LEU A 1047 -13.03 -36.41 -18.07
CA LEU A 1047 -13.44 -36.98 -16.80
C LEU A 1047 -14.96 -37.14 -16.73
N LYS A 1048 -15.70 -36.12 -17.20
CA LYS A 1048 -17.15 -36.00 -16.98
C LYS A 1048 -17.85 -35.14 -18.04
N VAL A 1049 -19.07 -35.51 -18.40
CA VAL A 1049 -20.02 -34.74 -19.24
C VAL A 1049 -21.39 -34.86 -18.60
N GLY A 1050 -22.01 -33.76 -18.18
CA GLY A 1050 -23.22 -33.80 -17.36
C GLY A 1050 -24.20 -32.66 -17.60
N LEU A 1051 -25.44 -32.92 -17.19
CA LEU A 1051 -26.59 -32.02 -17.21
C LEU A 1051 -27.34 -32.18 -15.88
N LEU A 1052 -27.40 -31.12 -15.07
CA LEU A 1052 -28.14 -31.05 -13.80
C LEU A 1052 -29.37 -30.16 -13.99
N GLY A 1053 -30.57 -30.73 -13.96
CA GLY A 1053 -31.84 -29.99 -13.97
C GLY A 1053 -32.33 -29.74 -12.54
N ARG A 1054 -32.62 -28.49 -12.19
CA ARG A 1054 -33.25 -28.13 -10.91
C ARG A 1054 -34.74 -27.84 -11.10
N CYS A 1055 -35.57 -28.53 -10.30
CA CYS A 1055 -37.02 -28.37 -10.30
C CYS A 1055 -37.44 -27.60 -9.05
N TYR A 1056 -37.14 -26.30 -9.01
CA TYR A 1056 -37.40 -25.42 -7.87
C TYR A 1056 -38.86 -25.50 -7.39
N GLU A 1057 -39.81 -25.61 -8.33
CA GLU A 1057 -41.24 -25.73 -8.03
C GLU A 1057 -41.67 -27.03 -7.31
N LYS A 1058 -40.74 -27.97 -7.12
CA LYS A 1058 -40.92 -29.23 -6.38
C LYS A 1058 -40.10 -29.29 -5.09
N ASP A 1059 -39.29 -28.27 -4.80
CA ASP A 1059 -38.52 -28.21 -3.57
C ASP A 1059 -39.50 -28.10 -2.37
N PRO A 1060 -39.25 -28.82 -1.26
CA PRO A 1060 -40.01 -28.62 -0.03
C PRO A 1060 -39.81 -27.19 0.50
N VAL A 1061 -40.82 -26.66 1.19
CA VAL A 1061 -40.72 -25.34 1.86
C VAL A 1061 -39.53 -25.35 2.81
N PHE A 1062 -38.57 -24.45 2.58
CA PHE A 1062 -37.42 -24.28 3.47
C PHE A 1062 -37.88 -23.81 4.85
N VAL A 1063 -37.33 -24.42 5.90
CA VAL A 1063 -37.58 -24.04 7.30
C VAL A 1063 -36.26 -23.57 7.90
N PRO A 1064 -36.14 -22.28 8.28
CA PRO A 1064 -34.89 -21.71 8.81
C PRO A 1064 -34.28 -22.47 10.00
N TYR A 1065 -32.95 -22.57 10.00
CA TYR A 1065 -32.18 -23.26 11.03
C TYR A 1065 -32.01 -22.40 12.29
N TYR A 1066 -32.36 -22.95 13.45
CA TYR A 1066 -32.11 -22.34 14.76
C TYR A 1066 -31.13 -23.21 15.57
N PRO A 1067 -29.88 -22.75 15.81
CA PRO A 1067 -28.81 -23.56 16.41
C PRO A 1067 -29.07 -24.11 17.83
N THR A 1068 -30.10 -23.65 18.54
CA THR A 1068 -30.38 -23.99 19.95
C THR A 1068 -30.81 -25.45 20.16
N GLN A 1069 -31.23 -26.17 19.11
CA GLN A 1069 -31.85 -27.50 19.26
C GLN A 1069 -30.86 -28.69 19.30
N PHE A 1070 -29.61 -28.55 18.87
CA PHE A 1070 -28.64 -29.67 18.82
C PHE A 1070 -27.50 -29.57 19.83
N LYS A 1071 -27.78 -29.89 21.10
CA LYS A 1071 -26.73 -30.18 22.08
C LYS A 1071 -26.03 -31.50 21.75
N LYS A 1072 -24.85 -31.39 21.11
CA LYS A 1072 -23.88 -32.45 20.76
C LYS A 1072 -24.19 -33.26 19.49
N GLN A 1073 -23.61 -32.83 18.37
CA GLN A 1073 -23.01 -33.76 17.39
C GLN A 1073 -21.61 -33.25 16.98
N PRO A 1074 -20.60 -34.14 16.85
CA PRO A 1074 -19.34 -33.83 16.19
C PRO A 1074 -19.46 -34.10 14.69
N LEU A 1075 -19.47 -33.05 13.87
CA LEU A 1075 -19.48 -33.09 12.41
C LEU A 1075 -18.66 -31.88 11.89
N MET A 1076 -17.79 -32.01 10.89
CA MET A 1076 -17.23 -33.21 10.25
C MET A 1076 -15.71 -32.99 10.03
#